data_AF-A0A0D2JDR6-F1
#
_entry.id   AF-A0A0D2JDR6-F1
#
_cell.length_a   1.000
_cell.length_b   1.000
_cell.length_c   1.000
_cell.angle_alpha   90.00
_cell.angle_beta   90.00
_cell.angle_gamma   90.00
#
_symmetry.space_group_name_H-M   'P 1'
#
loop_
_entity.id
_entity.type
_entity.pdbx_description
1 polymer ?
#
loop_
_entity_poly.entity_id
_entity_poly.type
_entity_poly.pdbx_seq_one_letter_code
_entity_poly.pdbx_strand_id
1 'polypeptide(L)'
;MDPAVQAMADRVEAALALVCDPALRTAARRREGASTTRRLLFIATTGIETACAALPQGLLLRPAAIASLRAIMVDESASILESDLAIATCTCFLKAPSCLRQMADAGYAQALMRLAARGACSGTPLGQACLVMHALCMCSPSVRRDLLMMPEDAAGVLISAAKAPRIQQRAGVGGPLLMLGVLSRDRREHGSGDSSAATAAEAAAAAEVAERIAGDSALMEVVRRHLAGNGGMFEPALRLVESLLSHHARRRPREAAAAALGDGSSVLRCGGGVRLGDPHLENRISVLAPLLATCGDVQRAAVADAVVKHGFIGHLLRALTDPSFNIKCKAISVLVELCDCPLSCAAVCAHPAALASLAGAMRAAGAAVGAAGGDEARGFASLANDALLGIRLLIAHSAAAGDAFAAMALAPSGSGILDEVARQLATPVLHPHPRLGARRYLRVLYAAATALDAITRAARGGGRLAALRTRRPLVRGAAQALVRVADDFRRDEHPRGGGPPEQNEDWVLDAAEMLLAALDRLTDATADDGGADAALGALRESGPEALQTFTDAAVRAAGALLAVRSDGGPGAEAYEQRLLQDEALAADMPLRLAMRFEDLQQQQQQQQEQPHGLAGSTISNGCGRRGRAAGAAPSAAGAAAVSGRERRGTGSSSSGSHALPVIGERSGQGLGRAGGDRCAACGKTPADGVRLRLCRGCRSVRYCSLACMRSAWPGHRQACQERQAAASAAAAPQTV
;
A
#
# COMPACT_ATOMS: atom_id res chain seq x y z
N MET A 1 38.95 -6.54 -36.54
CA MET A 1 38.74 -5.24 -35.88
C MET A 1 39.05 -4.15 -36.88
N ASP A 2 38.30 -3.05 -36.86
CA ASP A 2 38.62 -1.87 -37.67
C ASP A 2 40.05 -1.38 -37.33
N PRO A 3 40.96 -1.24 -38.31
CA PRO A 3 42.33 -0.78 -38.07
C PRO A 3 42.40 0.60 -37.38
N ALA A 4 41.39 1.47 -37.55
CA ALA A 4 41.33 2.75 -36.84
C ALA A 4 41.10 2.55 -35.34
N VAL A 5 40.29 1.57 -34.96
CA VAL A 5 40.00 1.23 -33.55
C VAL A 5 41.20 0.57 -32.90
N GLN A 6 41.91 -0.30 -33.63
CA GLN A 6 43.15 -0.92 -33.16
C GLN A 6 44.25 0.14 -32.93
N ALA A 7 44.43 1.05 -33.89
CA ALA A 7 45.38 2.16 -33.75
C ALA A 7 45.05 3.07 -32.56
N MET A 8 43.77 3.25 -32.24
CA MET A 8 43.37 4.03 -31.07
C MET A 8 43.63 3.30 -29.75
N ALA A 9 43.40 1.98 -29.69
CA ALA A 9 43.76 1.16 -28.55
C ALA A 9 45.28 1.16 -28.31
N ASP A 10 46.08 1.04 -29.37
CA ASP A 10 47.54 1.08 -29.28
C ASP A 10 48.04 2.48 -28.84
N ARG A 11 47.35 3.57 -29.20
CA ARG A 11 47.66 4.93 -28.69
C ARG A 11 47.37 5.09 -27.21
N VAL A 12 46.26 4.54 -26.72
CA VAL A 12 45.94 4.53 -25.27
C VAL A 12 46.98 3.72 -24.52
N GLU A 13 47.37 2.56 -25.05
CA GLU A 13 48.38 1.68 -24.45
C GLU A 13 49.76 2.36 -24.43
N ALA A 14 50.16 3.03 -25.52
CA ALA A 14 51.40 3.81 -25.57
C ALA A 14 51.39 4.98 -24.58
N ALA A 15 50.26 5.70 -24.46
CA ALA A 15 50.12 6.77 -23.48
C ALA A 15 50.21 6.25 -22.04
N LEU A 16 49.58 5.11 -21.74
CA LEU A 16 49.67 4.45 -20.44
C LEU A 16 51.10 3.97 -20.16
N ALA A 17 51.77 3.34 -21.13
CA ALA A 17 53.15 2.87 -21.00
C ALA A 17 54.11 4.04 -20.71
N LEU A 18 53.95 5.17 -21.39
CA LEU A 18 54.75 6.38 -21.19
C LEU A 18 54.58 6.94 -19.77
N VAL A 19 53.35 6.92 -19.24
CA VAL A 19 53.03 7.33 -17.87
C VAL A 19 53.61 6.35 -16.84
N CYS A 20 53.59 5.05 -17.14
CA CYS A 20 54.04 4.00 -16.24
C CYS A 20 55.57 3.85 -16.19
N ASP A 21 56.32 4.45 -17.12
CA ASP A 21 57.78 4.31 -17.22
C ASP A 21 58.50 4.90 -15.98
N PRO A 22 59.17 4.08 -15.15
CA PRO A 22 59.92 4.54 -13.98
C PRO A 22 61.03 5.55 -14.30
N ALA A 23 61.66 5.45 -15.47
CA ALA A 23 62.74 6.32 -15.89
C ALA A 23 62.21 7.72 -16.24
N LEU A 24 61.10 7.80 -16.97
CA LEU A 24 60.42 9.07 -17.23
C LEU A 24 59.87 9.70 -15.95
N ARG A 25 59.35 8.88 -15.02
CA ARG A 25 58.92 9.33 -13.68
C ARG A 25 60.07 9.95 -12.89
N THR A 26 61.22 9.28 -12.88
CA THR A 26 62.42 9.74 -12.17
C THR A 26 63.02 10.99 -12.84
N ALA A 27 63.00 11.06 -14.17
CA ALA A 27 63.46 12.21 -14.93
C ALA A 27 62.57 13.45 -14.72
N ALA A 28 61.24 13.28 -14.75
CA ALA A 28 60.28 14.34 -14.48
C ALA A 28 60.39 14.88 -13.04
N ARG A 29 60.67 14.02 -12.05
CA ARG A 29 60.93 14.44 -10.66
C ARG A 29 62.24 15.23 -10.50
N ARG A 30 63.24 15.02 -11.38
CA ARG A 30 64.57 15.61 -11.26
C ARG A 30 64.78 16.92 -12.02
N ARG A 31 64.06 17.17 -13.12
CA ARG A 31 64.46 18.23 -14.08
C ARG A 31 63.59 19.48 -14.12
N GLU A 32 62.28 19.43 -13.85
CA GLU A 32 61.42 20.61 -14.07
C GLU A 32 60.26 20.64 -13.07
N GLY A 33 59.96 21.82 -12.53
CA GLY A 33 58.94 22.00 -11.49
C GLY A 33 57.54 21.50 -11.90
N ALA A 34 56.61 21.47 -10.93
CA ALA A 34 55.26 20.90 -11.00
C ALA A 34 54.37 21.28 -12.23
N SER A 35 54.79 22.27 -13.02
CA SER A 35 54.16 22.71 -14.27
C SER A 35 54.25 21.69 -15.41
N THR A 36 55.43 21.12 -15.68
CA THR A 36 55.63 20.23 -16.85
C THR A 36 54.93 18.90 -16.65
N THR A 37 54.99 18.34 -15.45
CA THR A 37 54.29 17.10 -15.10
C THR A 37 52.76 17.26 -15.22
N ARG A 38 52.19 18.41 -14.81
CA ARG A 38 50.76 18.70 -15.00
C ARG A 38 50.35 18.79 -16.47
N ARG A 39 51.20 19.36 -17.35
CA ARG A 39 50.92 19.43 -18.79
C ARG A 39 50.92 18.05 -19.45
N LEU A 40 51.92 17.21 -19.14
CA LEU A 40 51.97 15.83 -19.65
C LEU A 40 50.77 15.01 -19.16
N LEU A 41 50.36 15.19 -17.90
CA LEU A 41 49.17 14.57 -17.36
C LEU A 41 47.91 15.02 -18.10
N PHE A 42 47.73 16.33 -18.30
CA PHE A 42 46.57 16.88 -19.00
C PHE A 42 46.45 16.32 -20.42
N ILE A 43 47.58 16.22 -21.14
CA ILE A 43 47.63 15.64 -22.49
C ILE A 43 47.24 14.15 -22.45
N ALA A 44 47.78 13.38 -21.50
CA ALA A 44 47.45 11.96 -21.34
C ALA A 44 45.96 11.77 -21.00
N THR A 45 45.42 12.56 -20.07
CA THR A 45 44.02 12.46 -19.62
C THR A 45 43.05 12.81 -20.76
N THR A 46 43.33 13.90 -21.49
CA THR A 46 42.51 14.33 -22.64
C THR A 46 42.58 13.30 -23.78
N GLY A 47 43.75 12.71 -24.01
CA GLY A 47 43.94 11.63 -24.98
C GLY A 47 43.14 10.38 -24.63
N ILE A 48 43.13 9.99 -23.35
CA ILE A 48 42.33 8.86 -22.84
C ILE A 48 40.83 9.16 -22.94
N GLU A 49 40.37 10.36 -22.55
CA GLU A 49 38.96 10.75 -22.67
C GLU A 49 38.46 10.68 -24.12
N THR A 50 39.25 11.23 -25.05
CA THR A 50 38.92 11.26 -26.48
C THR A 50 38.90 9.84 -27.05
N ALA A 51 39.87 9.00 -26.68
CA ALA A 51 39.92 7.61 -27.10
C ALA A 51 38.76 6.79 -26.52
N CYS A 52 38.45 6.94 -25.22
CA CYS A 52 37.32 6.25 -24.59
C CYS A 52 35.97 6.65 -25.19
N ALA A 53 35.80 7.92 -25.60
CA ALA A 53 34.57 8.39 -26.24
C ALA A 53 34.35 7.78 -27.64
N ALA A 54 35.42 7.39 -28.33
CA ALA A 54 35.37 6.84 -29.69
C ALA A 54 35.48 5.30 -29.73
N LEU A 55 35.61 4.62 -28.59
CA LEU A 55 35.63 3.16 -28.54
C LEU A 55 34.22 2.57 -28.75
N PRO A 56 34.04 1.63 -29.70
CA PRO A 56 32.77 0.93 -29.85
C PRO A 56 32.50 0.03 -28.63
N GLN A 57 31.22 -0.15 -28.28
CA GLN A 57 30.78 -1.04 -27.21
C GLN A 57 31.31 -2.46 -27.46
N GLY A 58 32.15 -2.98 -26.56
CA GLY A 58 32.68 -4.35 -26.64
C GLY A 58 34.19 -4.47 -26.80
N LEU A 59 34.95 -3.37 -26.94
CA LEU A 59 36.40 -3.47 -26.81
C LEU A 59 36.80 -3.81 -25.37
N LEU A 60 37.81 -4.68 -25.28
CA LEU A 60 38.43 -5.11 -24.04
C LEU A 60 39.82 -4.48 -23.96
N LEU A 61 40.19 -3.98 -22.77
CA LEU A 61 41.55 -3.53 -22.53
C LEU A 61 42.48 -4.74 -22.57
N ARG A 62 43.68 -4.55 -23.12
CA ARG A 62 44.73 -5.57 -23.04
C ARG A 62 45.11 -5.81 -21.57
N PRO A 63 45.35 -7.07 -21.15
CA PRO A 63 45.75 -7.38 -19.78
C PRO A 63 46.98 -6.60 -19.29
N ALA A 64 47.91 -6.23 -20.18
CA ALA A 64 49.10 -5.44 -19.86
C ALA A 64 48.77 -4.01 -19.41
N ALA A 65 47.83 -3.34 -20.08
CA ALA A 65 47.34 -2.02 -19.69
C ALA A 65 46.63 -2.07 -18.32
N ILE A 66 45.82 -3.12 -18.12
CA ILE A 66 45.15 -3.40 -16.83
C ILE A 66 46.17 -3.69 -15.72
N ALA A 67 47.26 -4.41 -16.00
CA ALA A 67 48.30 -4.67 -15.00
C ALA A 67 49.05 -3.38 -14.61
N SER A 68 49.33 -2.52 -15.60
CA SER A 68 50.11 -1.30 -15.41
C SER A 68 49.37 -0.25 -14.57
N LEU A 69 48.09 -0.03 -14.87
CA LEU A 69 47.22 0.86 -14.08
C LEU A 69 47.04 0.34 -12.64
N ARG A 70 46.92 -0.99 -12.46
CA ARG A 70 46.84 -1.60 -11.12
C ARG A 70 48.15 -1.39 -10.34
N ALA A 71 49.30 -1.56 -10.99
CA ALA A 71 50.60 -1.35 -10.36
C ALA A 71 50.77 0.08 -9.84
N ILE A 72 50.34 1.09 -10.61
CA ILE A 72 50.33 2.50 -10.15
C ILE A 72 49.49 2.68 -8.89
N MET A 73 48.29 2.07 -8.84
CA MET A 73 47.37 2.26 -7.72
C MET A 73 47.79 1.52 -6.45
N VAL A 74 48.53 0.41 -6.57
CA VAL A 74 49.02 -0.36 -5.42
C VAL A 74 50.32 0.24 -4.85
N ASP A 75 51.13 0.89 -5.69
CA ASP A 75 52.38 1.52 -5.29
C ASP A 75 52.17 2.57 -4.19
N GLU A 76 52.79 2.35 -3.03
CA GLU A 76 52.69 3.24 -1.86
C GLU A 76 53.47 4.54 -2.06
N SER A 77 54.42 4.53 -3.00
CA SER A 77 55.28 5.67 -3.32
C SER A 77 54.74 6.51 -4.48
N ALA A 78 53.57 6.16 -5.01
CA ALA A 78 52.89 6.91 -6.05
C ALA A 78 52.54 8.31 -5.54
N SER A 79 52.83 9.31 -6.37
CA SER A 79 52.47 10.70 -6.12
C SER A 79 50.96 10.93 -6.24
N ILE A 80 50.47 12.01 -5.63
CA ILE A 80 49.07 12.47 -5.76
C ILE A 80 48.67 12.57 -7.25
N LEU A 81 49.59 13.03 -8.09
CA LEU A 81 49.35 13.23 -9.51
C LEU A 81 49.16 11.90 -10.28
N GLU A 82 49.91 10.86 -9.93
CA GLU A 82 49.77 9.52 -10.50
C GLU A 82 48.44 8.88 -10.07
N SER A 83 48.03 9.15 -8.83
CA SER A 83 46.74 8.72 -8.28
C SER A 83 45.57 9.40 -9.00
N ASP A 84 45.66 10.70 -9.24
CA ASP A 84 44.66 11.49 -9.98
C ASP A 84 44.50 10.99 -11.42
N LEU A 85 45.60 10.68 -12.10
CA LEU A 85 45.58 10.15 -13.46
C LEU A 85 44.94 8.75 -13.50
N ALA A 86 45.26 7.88 -12.55
CA ALA A 86 44.63 6.57 -12.44
C ALA A 86 43.11 6.70 -12.22
N ILE A 87 42.66 7.61 -11.36
CA ILE A 87 41.23 7.87 -11.11
C ILE A 87 40.54 8.45 -12.35
N ALA A 88 41.16 9.41 -13.03
CA ALA A 88 40.60 9.99 -14.25
C ALA A 88 40.47 8.94 -15.38
N THR A 89 41.49 8.09 -15.53
CA THR A 89 41.47 6.96 -16.46
C THR A 89 40.34 5.98 -16.12
N CYS A 90 40.17 5.62 -14.84
CA CYS A 90 39.06 4.79 -14.39
C CYS A 90 37.69 5.45 -14.63
N THR A 91 37.59 6.77 -14.46
CA THR A 91 36.36 7.54 -14.69
C THR A 91 35.97 7.54 -16.17
N CYS A 92 36.95 7.54 -17.08
CA CYS A 92 36.69 7.40 -18.51
C CYS A 92 36.06 6.04 -18.85
N PHE A 93 36.48 4.98 -18.15
CA PHE A 93 35.94 3.63 -18.33
C PHE A 93 34.53 3.45 -17.77
N LEU A 94 34.00 4.38 -16.96
CA LEU A 94 32.60 4.36 -16.52
C LEU A 94 31.59 4.35 -17.68
N LYS A 95 31.99 4.88 -18.84
CA LYS A 95 31.15 4.91 -20.06
C LYS A 95 31.13 3.57 -20.82
N ALA A 96 31.96 2.59 -20.44
CA ALA A 96 32.13 1.31 -21.12
C ALA A 96 31.93 0.11 -20.14
N PRO A 97 30.73 -0.49 -20.07
CA PRO A 97 30.41 -1.56 -19.12
C PRO A 97 31.32 -2.80 -19.20
N SER A 98 31.82 -3.14 -20.40
CA SER A 98 32.76 -4.25 -20.61
C SER A 98 34.10 -4.02 -19.90
N CYS A 99 34.62 -2.79 -19.95
CA CYS A 99 35.86 -2.42 -19.29
C CYS A 99 35.73 -2.45 -17.77
N LEU A 100 34.60 -1.98 -17.22
CA LEU A 100 34.33 -2.06 -15.78
C LEU A 100 34.35 -3.49 -15.26
N ARG A 101 33.77 -4.43 -16.02
CA ARG A 101 33.78 -5.85 -15.63
C ARG A 101 35.18 -6.44 -15.62
N GLN A 102 36.01 -6.11 -16.61
CA GLN A 102 37.42 -6.55 -16.63
C GLN A 102 38.25 -5.97 -15.49
N MET A 103 38.05 -4.68 -15.17
CA MET A 103 38.72 -4.03 -14.04
C MET A 103 38.29 -4.66 -12.71
N ALA A 104 37.00 -4.95 -12.57
CA ALA A 104 36.44 -5.66 -11.44
C ALA A 104 37.14 -7.02 -11.24
N ASP A 105 37.19 -7.83 -12.29
CA ASP A 105 37.82 -9.16 -12.27
C ASP A 105 39.34 -9.09 -12.01
N ALA A 106 39.98 -7.96 -12.34
CA ALA A 106 41.40 -7.72 -12.11
C ALA A 106 41.76 -7.19 -10.70
N GLY A 107 40.79 -7.05 -9.79
CA GLY A 107 41.02 -6.65 -8.40
C GLY A 107 41.22 -5.13 -8.19
N TYR A 108 40.71 -4.29 -9.10
CA TYR A 108 40.88 -2.83 -9.02
C TYR A 108 40.20 -2.18 -7.82
N ALA A 109 39.12 -2.78 -7.32
CA ALA A 109 38.35 -2.20 -6.21
C ALA A 109 39.19 -2.05 -4.95
N GLN A 110 40.02 -3.05 -4.63
CA GLN A 110 40.93 -3.02 -3.48
C GLN A 110 41.98 -1.91 -3.62
N ALA A 111 42.52 -1.74 -4.83
CA ALA A 111 43.53 -0.73 -5.09
C ALA A 111 42.94 0.70 -5.10
N LEU A 112 41.71 0.90 -5.60
CA LEU A 112 40.99 2.18 -5.49
C LEU A 112 40.66 2.52 -4.04
N MET A 113 40.28 1.54 -3.22
CA MET A 113 39.98 1.77 -1.80
C MET A 113 41.23 2.14 -1.01
N ARG A 114 42.37 1.49 -1.25
CA ARG A 114 43.65 1.86 -0.62
C ARG A 114 44.06 3.27 -0.99
N LEU A 115 43.88 3.65 -2.26
CA LEU A 115 44.11 5.01 -2.73
C LEU A 115 43.21 6.02 -2.02
N ALA A 116 41.93 5.69 -1.83
CA ALA A 116 40.98 6.51 -1.11
C ALA A 116 41.32 6.64 0.39
N ALA A 117 41.73 5.54 1.03
CA ALA A 117 42.06 5.47 2.46
C ALA A 117 43.32 6.26 2.82
N ARG A 118 44.30 6.36 1.91
CA ARG A 118 45.55 7.11 2.12
C ARG A 118 45.36 8.61 2.29
N GLY A 119 44.16 9.16 2.08
CA GLY A 119 43.89 10.60 2.23
C GLY A 119 44.71 11.49 1.29
N ALA A 120 45.42 10.90 0.32
CA ALA A 120 46.29 11.59 -0.63
C ALA A 120 45.50 12.44 -1.64
N CYS A 121 44.19 12.24 -1.71
CA CYS A 121 43.29 12.95 -2.60
C CYS A 121 42.83 14.28 -1.97
N SER A 122 43.69 15.29 -1.93
CA SER A 122 43.28 16.66 -1.57
C SER A 122 42.52 17.33 -2.74
N GLY A 123 41.29 16.89 -3.06
CA GLY A 123 40.49 17.46 -4.16
C GLY A 123 39.36 16.59 -4.71
N THR A 124 38.91 16.94 -5.92
CA THR A 124 37.98 16.20 -6.82
C THR A 124 38.17 14.67 -6.95
N PRO A 125 39.38 14.08 -6.88
CA PRO A 125 39.61 12.62 -7.01
C PRO A 125 38.79 11.69 -6.10
N LEU A 126 38.50 12.05 -4.83
CA LEU A 126 37.83 11.10 -3.93
C LEU A 126 36.36 10.84 -4.33
N GLY A 127 35.65 11.88 -4.79
CA GLY A 127 34.29 11.74 -5.30
C GLY A 127 34.25 10.87 -6.57
N GLN A 128 35.21 11.07 -7.47
CA GLN A 128 35.37 10.26 -8.67
C GLN A 128 35.75 8.80 -8.35
N ALA A 129 36.67 8.58 -7.40
CA ALA A 129 37.00 7.24 -6.94
C ALA A 129 35.78 6.51 -6.36
N CYS A 130 34.96 7.19 -5.55
CA CYS A 130 33.71 6.62 -5.03
C CYS A 130 32.70 6.30 -6.14
N LEU A 131 32.61 7.11 -7.20
CA LEU A 131 31.77 6.82 -8.36
C LEU A 131 32.25 5.60 -9.15
N VAL A 132 33.57 5.51 -9.37
CA VAL A 132 34.18 4.34 -10.03
C VAL A 132 33.91 3.08 -9.22
N MET A 133 34.11 3.13 -7.89
CA MET A 133 33.83 1.99 -7.02
C MET A 133 32.34 1.63 -7.03
N HIS A 134 31.45 2.62 -7.03
CA HIS A 134 30.01 2.38 -7.10
C HIS A 134 29.63 1.66 -8.40
N ALA A 135 30.15 2.12 -9.53
CA ALA A 135 29.93 1.46 -10.81
C ALA A 135 30.51 0.04 -10.84
N LEU A 136 31.72 -0.17 -10.30
CA LEU A 136 32.33 -1.50 -10.22
C LEU A 136 31.49 -2.45 -9.34
N CYS A 137 30.96 -1.99 -8.21
CA CYS A 137 30.04 -2.77 -7.37
C CYS A 137 28.73 -3.14 -8.08
N MET A 138 28.19 -2.24 -8.89
CA MET A 138 26.97 -2.50 -9.66
C MET A 138 27.22 -3.48 -10.82
N CYS A 139 28.43 -3.49 -11.39
CA CYS A 139 28.79 -4.35 -12.51
C CYS A 139 29.26 -5.76 -12.10
N SER A 140 29.84 -5.92 -10.89
CA SER A 140 30.39 -7.22 -10.44
C SER A 140 30.07 -7.51 -8.97
N PRO A 141 29.29 -8.58 -8.68
CA PRO A 141 29.07 -9.06 -7.31
C PRO A 141 30.37 -9.43 -6.59
N SER A 142 31.38 -9.91 -7.31
CA SER A 142 32.68 -10.27 -6.75
C SER A 142 33.39 -9.07 -6.15
N VAL A 143 33.36 -7.91 -6.84
CA VAL A 143 33.91 -6.66 -6.30
C VAL A 143 33.24 -6.24 -5.01
N ARG A 144 31.91 -6.33 -4.96
CA ARG A 144 31.18 -5.99 -3.74
C ARG A 144 31.57 -6.91 -2.58
N ARG A 145 31.66 -8.22 -2.84
CA ARG A 145 32.13 -9.20 -1.86
C ARG A 145 33.54 -8.88 -1.38
N ASP A 146 34.45 -8.59 -2.30
CA ASP A 146 35.84 -8.26 -1.97
C ASP A 146 35.91 -7.02 -1.09
N LEU A 147 35.11 -5.98 -1.38
CA LEU A 147 35.00 -4.76 -0.56
C LEU A 147 34.43 -5.02 0.83
N LEU A 148 33.42 -5.88 0.94
CA LEU A 148 32.82 -6.27 2.22
C LEU A 148 33.78 -7.12 3.07
N MET A 149 34.67 -7.87 2.42
CA MET A 149 35.64 -8.78 3.06
C MET A 149 37.03 -8.15 3.24
N MET A 150 37.20 -6.86 2.94
CA MET A 150 38.50 -6.21 3.11
C MET A 150 38.91 -6.18 4.59
N PRO A 151 40.18 -6.50 4.93
CA PRO A 151 40.68 -6.43 6.30
C PRO A 151 40.83 -4.99 6.81
N GLU A 152 40.95 -4.02 5.90
CA GLU A 152 40.94 -2.59 6.19
C GLU A 152 39.48 -2.11 6.34
N ASP A 153 39.19 -1.22 7.30
CA ASP A 153 37.83 -0.72 7.59
C ASP A 153 37.27 0.17 6.47
N ALA A 154 36.94 -0.44 5.33
CA ALA A 154 36.35 0.19 4.15
C ALA A 154 35.12 1.03 4.50
N ALA A 155 34.27 0.49 5.37
CA ALA A 155 33.12 1.21 5.91
C ALA A 155 33.57 2.45 6.70
N GLY A 156 34.52 2.33 7.62
CA GLY A 156 35.09 3.45 8.38
C GLY A 156 35.70 4.55 7.50
N VAL A 157 36.38 4.19 6.42
CA VAL A 157 36.93 5.14 5.43
C VAL A 157 35.80 5.89 4.72
N LEU A 158 34.78 5.16 4.24
CA LEU A 158 33.63 5.77 3.56
C LEU A 158 32.78 6.63 4.50
N ILE A 159 32.59 6.21 5.75
CA ILE A 159 31.91 6.97 6.80
C ILE A 159 32.70 8.26 7.09
N SER A 160 34.02 8.18 7.23
CA SER A 160 34.88 9.34 7.46
C SER A 160 34.85 10.32 6.28
N ALA A 161 34.89 9.81 5.06
CA ALA A 161 34.76 10.59 3.84
C ALA A 161 33.39 11.28 3.74
N ALA A 162 32.31 10.58 4.08
CA ALA A 162 30.95 11.11 4.08
C ALA A 162 30.76 12.26 5.08
N LYS A 163 31.48 12.25 6.22
CA LYS A 163 31.42 13.30 7.24
C LYS A 163 32.21 14.57 6.91
N ALA A 164 33.19 14.49 6.00
CA ALA A 164 34.11 15.59 5.75
C ALA A 164 33.44 16.76 5.00
N PRO A 165 33.31 17.98 5.60
CA PRO A 165 32.58 19.10 5.00
C PRO A 165 33.16 19.56 3.66
N ARG A 166 34.49 19.51 3.52
CA ARG A 166 35.20 19.87 2.28
C ARG A 166 34.84 18.95 1.11
N ILE A 167 34.60 17.68 1.40
CA ILE A 167 34.19 16.69 0.39
C ILE A 167 32.73 16.94 0.01
N GLN A 168 31.86 17.21 0.99
CA GLN A 168 30.44 17.55 0.73
C GLN A 168 30.27 18.80 -0.15
N GLN A 169 31.08 19.84 0.07
CA GLN A 169 30.97 21.11 -0.68
C GLN A 169 31.54 21.04 -2.10
N ARG A 170 32.63 20.28 -2.32
CA ARG A 170 33.34 20.26 -3.61
C ARG A 170 32.94 19.10 -4.52
N ALA A 171 32.51 17.97 -3.96
CA ALA A 171 32.37 16.77 -4.75
C ALA A 171 31.18 16.81 -5.71
N GLY A 172 30.15 17.63 -5.47
CA GLY A 172 28.92 17.63 -6.29
C GLY A 172 28.21 16.27 -6.38
N VAL A 173 28.72 15.26 -5.68
CA VAL A 173 28.44 13.85 -5.92
C VAL A 173 28.48 13.13 -4.59
N GLY A 174 27.34 12.57 -4.17
CA GLY A 174 27.22 11.78 -2.95
C GLY A 174 27.80 10.38 -3.04
N GLY A 175 28.97 10.25 -3.66
CA GLY A 175 29.67 8.99 -3.89
C GLY A 175 29.84 8.16 -2.61
N PRO A 176 30.33 8.73 -1.49
CA PRO A 176 30.46 7.98 -0.24
C PRO A 176 29.12 7.43 0.30
N LEU A 177 28.04 8.22 0.24
CA LEU A 177 26.71 7.78 0.69
C LEU A 177 26.12 6.71 -0.24
N LEU A 178 26.29 6.85 -1.55
CA LEU A 178 25.89 5.83 -2.53
C LEU A 178 26.62 4.52 -2.29
N MET A 179 27.94 4.58 -2.04
CA MET A 179 28.74 3.40 -1.72
C MET A 179 28.29 2.72 -0.43
N LEU A 180 28.03 3.50 0.62
CA LEU A 180 27.48 2.96 1.87
C LEU A 180 26.11 2.31 1.64
N GLY A 181 25.26 2.90 0.80
CA GLY A 181 23.97 2.32 0.41
C GLY A 181 24.12 1.01 -0.36
N VAL A 182 25.06 0.93 -1.29
CA VAL A 182 25.34 -0.30 -2.05
C VAL A 182 25.94 -1.37 -1.15
N LEU A 183 26.91 -1.05 -0.29
CA LEU A 183 27.54 -2.01 0.61
C LEU A 183 26.54 -2.55 1.63
N SER A 184 25.62 -1.71 2.13
CA SER A 184 24.60 -2.12 3.09
C SER A 184 23.43 -2.88 2.48
N ARG A 185 23.13 -2.84 1.17
CA ARG A 185 21.89 -3.42 0.63
C ARG A 185 21.82 -4.95 0.72
N ASP A 186 20.85 -5.51 1.46
CA ASP A 186 20.64 -6.97 1.47
C ASP A 186 20.21 -7.47 0.09
N ARG A 187 20.81 -8.57 -0.40
CA ARG A 187 20.64 -9.05 -1.79
C ARG A 187 19.66 -10.22 -1.92
N ARG A 188 18.89 -10.52 -0.87
CA ARG A 188 17.94 -11.64 -0.83
C ARG A 188 16.84 -11.60 -1.90
N GLU A 189 16.66 -10.50 -2.63
CA GLU A 189 15.58 -10.34 -3.61
C GLU A 189 15.76 -11.11 -4.93
N HIS A 190 16.90 -11.75 -5.20
CA HIS A 190 17.10 -12.53 -6.42
C HIS A 190 17.26 -14.02 -6.09
N GLY A 191 16.12 -14.72 -6.03
CA GLY A 191 15.97 -16.13 -5.65
C GLY A 191 16.52 -17.14 -6.66
N SER A 192 17.79 -17.04 -7.03
CA SER A 192 18.51 -18.16 -7.67
C SER A 192 18.96 -19.12 -6.56
N GLY A 193 18.36 -20.30 -6.51
CA GLY A 193 18.47 -21.28 -5.42
C GLY A 193 19.84 -21.94 -5.23
N ASP A 194 20.85 -21.63 -6.06
CA ASP A 194 22.02 -22.50 -6.20
C ASP A 194 23.29 -22.03 -5.47
N SER A 195 23.25 -20.97 -4.64
CA SER A 195 24.43 -20.59 -3.82
C SER A 195 24.10 -20.02 -2.43
N SER A 196 23.67 -20.88 -1.51
CA SER A 196 23.21 -20.46 -0.17
C SER A 196 24.33 -19.99 0.79
N ALA A 197 25.55 -20.52 0.69
CA ALA A 197 26.61 -20.20 1.65
C ALA A 197 27.31 -18.85 1.38
N ALA A 198 27.66 -18.57 0.13
CA ALA A 198 28.34 -17.31 -0.24
C ALA A 198 27.42 -16.10 -0.06
N THR A 199 26.13 -16.26 -0.29
CA THR A 199 25.10 -15.24 -0.08
C THR A 199 24.86 -14.95 1.40
N ALA A 200 24.97 -15.95 2.27
CA ALA A 200 24.85 -15.77 3.71
C ALA A 200 26.01 -14.94 4.30
N ALA A 201 27.25 -15.21 3.89
CA ALA A 201 28.42 -14.44 4.32
C ALA A 201 28.36 -12.98 3.84
N GLU A 202 27.97 -12.76 2.58
CA GLU A 202 27.79 -11.41 2.03
C GLU A 202 26.68 -10.63 2.76
N ALA A 203 25.56 -11.28 3.06
CA ALA A 203 24.46 -10.69 3.83
C ALA A 203 24.88 -10.36 5.27
N ALA A 204 25.68 -11.22 5.92
CA ALA A 204 26.22 -10.97 7.26
C ALA A 204 27.17 -9.75 7.26
N ALA A 205 28.07 -9.66 6.29
CA ALA A 205 28.98 -8.52 6.16
C ALA A 205 28.22 -7.21 5.84
N ALA A 206 27.23 -7.24 4.94
CA ALA A 206 26.38 -6.09 4.65
C ALA A 206 25.60 -5.62 5.90
N ALA A 207 25.12 -6.56 6.71
CA ALA A 207 24.46 -6.24 7.98
C ALA A 207 25.43 -5.62 9.01
N GLU A 208 26.68 -6.09 9.08
CA GLU A 208 27.69 -5.47 9.95
C GLU A 208 28.01 -4.03 9.51
N VAL A 209 28.14 -3.79 8.20
CA VAL A 209 28.32 -2.44 7.66
C VAL A 209 27.12 -1.55 8.01
N ALA A 210 25.89 -2.06 7.88
CA ALA A 210 24.68 -1.35 8.27
C ALA A 210 24.66 -1.00 9.78
N GLU A 211 25.09 -1.92 10.65
CA GLU A 211 25.22 -1.68 12.10
C GLU A 211 26.28 -0.60 12.43
N ARG A 212 27.42 -0.59 11.71
CA ARG A 212 28.44 0.46 11.86
C ARG A 212 27.92 1.83 11.41
N ILE A 213 27.26 1.89 10.26
CA ILE A 213 26.61 3.12 9.75
C ILE A 213 25.59 3.62 10.78
N ALA A 214 24.75 2.73 11.28
CA ALA A 214 23.71 3.03 12.27
C ALA A 214 24.28 3.52 13.61
N GLY A 215 25.48 3.06 13.98
CA GLY A 215 26.20 3.48 15.17
C GLY A 215 26.85 4.87 15.08
N ASP A 216 27.03 5.43 13.87
CA ASP A 216 27.68 6.72 13.68
C ASP A 216 26.65 7.86 13.63
N SER A 217 26.41 8.49 14.78
CA SER A 217 25.44 9.59 14.91
C SER A 217 25.78 10.81 14.06
N ALA A 218 27.07 11.08 13.83
CA ALA A 218 27.53 12.20 13.02
C ALA A 218 27.22 11.98 11.54
N LEU A 219 27.36 10.75 11.04
CA LEU A 219 26.93 10.37 9.70
C LEU A 219 25.40 10.48 9.57
N MET A 220 24.63 10.00 10.54
CA MET A 220 23.17 10.09 10.47
C MET A 220 22.66 11.54 10.51
N GLU A 221 23.37 12.45 11.17
CA GLU A 221 23.11 13.89 11.09
C GLU A 221 23.42 14.48 9.70
N VAL A 222 24.48 14.01 9.05
CA VAL A 222 24.78 14.36 7.64
C VAL A 222 23.65 13.88 6.71
N VAL A 223 23.21 12.63 6.88
CA VAL A 223 22.10 12.05 6.12
C VAL A 223 20.83 12.87 6.32
N ARG A 224 20.46 13.19 7.57
CA ARG A 224 19.30 14.04 7.91
C ARG A 224 19.37 15.40 7.23
N ARG A 225 20.52 16.08 7.26
CA ARG A 225 20.71 17.37 6.58
C ARG A 225 20.56 17.27 5.07
N HIS A 226 21.06 16.19 4.46
CA HIS A 226 20.91 15.97 3.02
C HIS A 226 19.49 15.60 2.61
N LEU A 227 18.74 14.87 3.45
CA LEU A 227 17.32 14.58 3.22
C LEU A 227 16.45 15.83 3.31
N ALA A 228 16.84 16.82 4.12
CA ALA A 228 16.14 18.10 4.24
C ALA A 228 16.40 19.08 3.07
N GLY A 229 17.41 18.82 2.23
CA GLY A 229 17.82 19.71 1.14
C GLY A 229 17.53 19.14 -0.25
N ASN A 230 17.21 19.99 -1.22
CA ASN A 230 16.97 19.60 -2.63
C ASN A 230 18.28 19.43 -3.44
N GLY A 231 19.43 19.22 -2.78
CA GLY A 231 20.72 19.13 -3.45
C GLY A 231 20.95 17.76 -4.09
N GLY A 232 21.99 17.62 -4.93
CA GLY A 232 22.41 16.33 -5.52
C GLY A 232 22.80 15.23 -4.53
N MET A 233 22.76 15.53 -3.23
CA MET A 233 22.99 14.60 -2.12
C MET A 233 21.71 13.94 -1.59
N PHE A 234 20.53 14.44 -1.97
CA PHE A 234 19.24 13.91 -1.53
C PHE A 234 19.09 12.44 -1.90
N GLU A 235 19.28 12.11 -3.18
CA GLU A 235 19.15 10.75 -3.71
C GLU A 235 20.14 9.76 -3.07
N PRO A 236 21.46 10.07 -2.95
CA PRO A 236 22.40 9.27 -2.18
C PRO A 236 22.00 9.01 -0.72
N ALA A 237 21.56 10.06 0.00
CA ALA A 237 21.15 9.95 1.39
C ALA A 237 19.91 9.07 1.54
N LEU A 238 18.97 9.21 0.60
CA LEU A 238 17.74 8.45 0.56
C LEU A 238 17.97 6.96 0.29
N ARG A 239 18.81 6.63 -0.70
CA ARG A 239 19.19 5.23 -0.99
C ARG A 239 19.89 4.56 0.19
N LEU A 240 20.72 5.30 0.92
CA LEU A 240 21.34 4.78 2.14
C LEU A 240 20.27 4.42 3.18
N VAL A 241 19.28 5.29 3.39
CA VAL A 241 18.16 5.04 4.29
C VAL A 241 17.32 3.85 3.83
N GLU A 242 17.01 3.71 2.54
CA GLU A 242 16.32 2.54 1.99
C GLU A 242 17.08 1.25 2.30
N SER A 243 18.39 1.23 2.06
CA SER A 243 19.23 0.07 2.37
C SER A 243 19.24 -0.27 3.87
N LEU A 244 19.19 0.72 4.76
CA LEU A 244 19.11 0.48 6.20
C LEU A 244 17.73 -0.06 6.60
N LEU A 245 16.65 0.42 5.99
CA LEU A 245 15.27 -0.04 6.26
C LEU A 245 15.03 -1.46 5.74
N SER A 246 15.69 -1.88 4.65
CA SER A 246 15.57 -3.23 4.09
C SER A 246 16.15 -4.33 4.99
N HIS A 247 16.92 -4.00 6.03
CA HIS A 247 17.48 -4.98 6.97
C HIS A 247 16.43 -5.50 7.96
N HIS A 248 15.59 -6.43 7.50
CA HIS A 248 14.44 -6.82 8.33
C HIS A 248 14.80 -7.56 9.63
N ALA A 249 15.98 -8.16 9.69
CA ALA A 249 16.45 -8.94 10.82
C ALA A 249 17.18 -8.12 11.91
N ARG A 250 17.50 -6.85 11.65
CA ARG A 250 18.33 -6.02 12.55
C ARG A 250 17.56 -4.79 13.00
N ARG A 251 17.40 -4.64 14.32
CA ARG A 251 16.65 -3.53 14.94
C ARG A 251 17.41 -2.20 14.82
N ARG A 252 18.72 -2.19 15.07
CA ARG A 252 19.52 -0.96 15.15
C ARG A 252 19.62 -0.18 13.83
N PRO A 253 19.84 -0.80 12.65
CA PRO A 253 19.86 -0.08 11.37
C PRO A 253 18.54 0.62 11.07
N ARG A 254 17.41 -0.04 11.38
CA ARG A 254 16.07 0.54 11.25
C ARG A 254 15.86 1.70 12.20
N GLU A 255 16.26 1.56 13.46
CA GLU A 255 16.16 2.65 14.44
C GLU A 255 17.01 3.86 14.05
N ALA A 256 18.21 3.64 13.51
CA ALA A 256 19.05 4.72 12.99
C ALA A 256 18.42 5.38 11.76
N ALA A 257 17.89 4.60 10.81
CA ALA A 257 17.19 5.12 9.65
C ALA A 257 15.96 5.95 10.04
N ALA A 258 15.13 5.42 10.95
CA ALA A 258 14.00 6.14 11.51
C ALA A 258 14.43 7.41 12.25
N ALA A 259 15.53 7.36 13.01
CA ALA A 259 16.08 8.53 13.68
C ALA A 259 16.57 9.60 12.68
N ALA A 260 17.27 9.22 11.61
CA ALA A 260 17.69 10.18 10.58
C ALA A 260 16.50 10.82 9.85
N LEU A 261 15.45 10.04 9.59
CA LEU A 261 14.21 10.54 9.01
C LEU A 261 13.42 11.43 9.99
N GLY A 262 13.55 11.19 11.30
CA GLY A 262 12.87 11.93 12.34
C GLY A 262 11.35 11.68 12.28
N ASP A 263 10.58 12.77 12.27
CA ASP A 263 9.14 12.77 11.99
C ASP A 263 8.83 12.70 10.48
N GLY A 264 9.82 12.47 9.63
CA GLY A 264 9.67 12.51 8.17
C GLY A 264 9.58 13.92 7.58
N SER A 265 9.52 14.98 8.40
CA SER A 265 9.44 16.36 7.93
C SER A 265 10.61 16.74 7.02
N SER A 266 11.80 16.19 7.23
CA SER A 266 12.97 16.43 6.37
C SER A 266 12.71 15.98 4.92
N VAL A 267 12.19 14.77 4.75
CA VAL A 267 11.84 14.19 3.43
C VAL A 267 10.66 14.93 2.80
N LEU A 268 9.72 15.41 3.62
CA LEU A 268 8.52 16.08 3.14
C LEU A 268 8.72 17.57 2.80
N ARG A 269 9.58 18.29 3.53
CA ARG A 269 9.67 19.77 3.48
C ARG A 269 10.69 20.34 2.52
N CYS A 270 11.55 19.51 1.95
CA CYS A 270 12.68 19.86 1.10
C CYS A 270 12.55 21.23 0.39
N GLY A 271 13.19 22.25 0.96
CA GLY A 271 13.51 23.60 0.46
C GLY A 271 12.42 24.53 -0.11
N GLY A 272 11.33 24.02 -0.68
CA GLY A 272 10.38 24.80 -1.49
C GLY A 272 8.98 24.19 -1.61
N GLY A 273 8.68 23.20 -0.76
CA GLY A 273 7.47 22.38 -0.85
C GLY A 273 7.54 21.36 -1.99
N VAL A 274 6.94 20.18 -1.79
CA VAL A 274 6.79 19.19 -2.85
C VAL A 274 5.91 19.79 -3.93
N ARG A 275 6.44 19.98 -5.13
CA ARG A 275 5.64 20.43 -6.28
C ARG A 275 5.23 19.22 -7.10
N LEU A 276 4.11 19.36 -7.79
CA LEU A 276 3.74 18.36 -8.77
C LEU A 276 4.72 18.42 -9.93
N GLY A 277 5.39 17.31 -10.21
CA GLY A 277 6.53 17.26 -11.12
C GLY A 277 7.90 17.34 -10.43
N ASP A 278 7.97 17.25 -9.09
CA ASP A 278 9.23 16.99 -8.40
C ASP A 278 9.80 15.66 -8.94
N PRO A 279 10.98 15.66 -9.60
CA PRO A 279 11.60 14.45 -10.13
C PRO A 279 11.94 13.43 -9.02
N HIS A 280 11.95 13.86 -7.76
CA HIS A 280 12.21 13.03 -6.60
C HIS A 280 10.96 12.53 -5.89
N LEU A 281 9.74 12.81 -6.40
CA LEU A 281 8.50 12.38 -5.76
C LEU A 281 8.46 10.85 -5.59
N GLU A 282 8.83 10.10 -6.63
CA GLU A 282 8.89 8.64 -6.56
C GLU A 282 9.80 8.19 -5.42
N ASN A 283 11.01 8.73 -5.37
CA ASN A 283 12.04 8.36 -4.40
C ASN A 283 11.56 8.69 -2.97
N ARG A 284 10.95 9.87 -2.75
CA ARG A 284 10.36 10.23 -1.46
C ARG A 284 9.30 9.25 -0.99
N ILE A 285 8.35 8.91 -1.88
CA ILE A 285 7.28 7.96 -1.56
C ILE A 285 7.86 6.56 -1.31
N SER A 286 8.92 6.18 -2.04
CA SER A 286 9.62 4.90 -1.89
C SER A 286 10.17 4.69 -0.48
N VAL A 287 10.57 5.76 0.21
CA VAL A 287 11.09 5.69 1.58
C VAL A 287 10.01 5.78 2.63
N LEU A 288 8.95 6.55 2.37
CA LEU A 288 7.87 6.74 3.33
C LEU A 288 7.12 5.44 3.63
N ALA A 289 6.89 4.58 2.63
CA ALA A 289 6.16 3.32 2.85
C ALA A 289 6.94 2.36 3.79
N PRO A 290 8.21 2.02 3.51
CA PRO A 290 9.03 1.23 4.43
C PRO A 290 9.20 1.91 5.79
N LEU A 291 9.30 3.24 5.84
CA LEU A 291 9.39 3.97 7.11
C LEU A 291 8.16 3.72 7.97
N LEU A 292 6.96 3.94 7.44
CA LEU A 292 5.71 3.76 8.19
C LEU A 292 5.52 2.29 8.62
N ALA A 293 5.87 1.35 7.75
CA ALA A 293 5.75 -0.08 8.00
C ALA A 293 6.75 -0.60 9.05
N THR A 294 7.92 0.04 9.20
CA THR A 294 8.97 -0.38 10.14
C THR A 294 8.99 0.40 11.45
N CYS A 295 8.39 1.58 11.47
CA CYS A 295 8.27 2.41 12.66
C CYS A 295 7.33 1.80 13.70
N GLY A 296 7.67 1.98 14.97
CA GLY A 296 6.73 1.77 16.08
C GLY A 296 5.62 2.83 16.08
N ASP A 297 4.54 2.58 16.80
CA ASP A 297 3.31 3.40 16.76
C ASP A 297 3.55 4.89 17.04
N VAL A 298 4.48 5.22 17.96
CA VAL A 298 4.84 6.61 18.28
C VAL A 298 5.47 7.33 17.09
N GLN A 299 6.40 6.68 16.40
CA GLN A 299 7.04 7.25 15.21
C GLN A 299 6.07 7.29 14.04
N ARG A 300 5.24 6.25 13.85
CA ARG A 300 4.20 6.25 12.83
C ARG A 300 3.22 7.40 13.03
N ALA A 301 2.82 7.68 14.27
CA ALA A 301 1.98 8.83 14.62
C ALA A 301 2.67 10.16 14.34
N ALA A 302 3.97 10.30 14.62
CA ALA A 302 4.73 11.51 14.30
C ALA A 302 4.86 11.74 12.78
N VAL A 303 5.13 10.68 12.00
CA VAL A 303 5.19 10.76 10.53
C VAL A 303 3.81 11.07 9.95
N ALA A 304 2.76 10.42 10.46
CA ALA A 304 1.38 10.72 10.10
C ALA A 304 1.02 12.19 10.36
N ASP A 305 1.36 12.70 11.54
CA ASP A 305 1.15 14.11 11.90
C ASP A 305 1.92 15.07 10.98
N ALA A 306 3.18 14.76 10.64
CA ALA A 306 3.96 15.54 9.67
C ALA A 306 3.34 15.51 8.27
N VAL A 307 2.89 14.35 7.79
CA VAL A 307 2.20 14.18 6.50
C VAL A 307 0.94 15.05 6.44
N VAL A 308 0.15 15.08 7.53
CA VAL A 308 -1.06 15.90 7.63
C VAL A 308 -0.71 17.38 7.69
N LYS A 309 0.19 17.80 8.59
CA LYS A 309 0.64 19.19 8.78
C LYS A 309 1.23 19.81 7.52
N HIS A 310 1.87 19.00 6.68
CA HIS A 310 2.49 19.45 5.43
C HIS A 310 1.60 19.26 4.19
N GLY A 311 0.34 18.84 4.35
CA GLY A 311 -0.58 18.66 3.23
C GLY A 311 -0.16 17.57 2.24
N PHE A 312 0.68 16.62 2.67
CA PHE A 312 1.26 15.62 1.78
C PHE A 312 0.24 14.58 1.30
N ILE A 313 -0.89 14.44 1.99
CA ILE A 313 -2.03 13.63 1.53
C ILE A 313 -2.46 14.05 0.11
N GLY A 314 -2.54 15.34 -0.18
CA GLY A 314 -2.92 15.83 -1.52
C GLY A 314 -1.93 15.40 -2.61
N HIS A 315 -0.64 15.29 -2.27
CA HIS A 315 0.40 14.80 -3.19
C HIS A 315 0.30 13.30 -3.41
N LEU A 316 0.06 12.51 -2.35
CA LEU A 316 -0.17 11.06 -2.47
C LEU A 316 -1.39 10.74 -3.32
N LEU A 317 -2.50 11.45 -3.10
CA LEU A 317 -3.72 11.26 -3.88
C LEU A 317 -3.55 11.63 -5.34
N ARG A 318 -2.68 12.59 -5.66
CA ARG A 318 -2.34 12.92 -7.04
C ARG A 318 -1.36 11.92 -7.64
N ALA A 319 -0.44 11.38 -6.85
CA ALA A 319 0.46 10.30 -7.27
C ALA A 319 -0.31 9.02 -7.66
N LEU A 320 -1.50 8.78 -7.10
CA LEU A 320 -2.40 7.70 -7.56
C LEU A 320 -2.90 7.88 -9.00
N THR A 321 -2.88 9.10 -9.53
CA THR A 321 -3.27 9.42 -10.91
C THR A 321 -2.09 9.47 -11.89
N ASP A 322 -0.86 9.30 -11.40
CA ASP A 322 0.37 9.33 -12.20
C ASP A 322 0.38 8.22 -13.27
N PRO A 323 0.92 8.40 -14.48
CA PRO A 323 1.01 7.30 -15.45
C PRO A 323 1.93 6.15 -14.98
N SER A 324 2.92 6.41 -14.13
CA SER A 324 3.85 5.42 -13.61
C SER A 324 3.16 4.48 -12.61
N PHE A 325 3.09 3.20 -12.98
CA PHE A 325 2.59 2.14 -12.12
C PHE A 325 3.35 2.06 -10.78
N ASN A 326 4.67 2.24 -10.79
CA ASN A 326 5.51 2.17 -9.60
C ASN A 326 5.15 3.27 -8.59
N ILE A 327 4.95 4.50 -9.08
CA ILE A 327 4.53 5.63 -8.26
C ILE A 327 3.17 5.37 -7.62
N LYS A 328 2.19 4.83 -8.37
CA LYS A 328 0.88 4.45 -7.81
C LYS A 328 1.00 3.43 -6.68
N CYS A 329 1.75 2.35 -6.91
CA CYS A 329 1.95 1.28 -5.93
C CYS A 329 2.58 1.78 -4.63
N LYS A 330 3.62 2.61 -4.75
CA LYS A 330 4.25 3.20 -3.58
C LYS A 330 3.31 4.18 -2.88
N ALA A 331 2.60 5.03 -3.63
CA ALA A 331 1.67 6.01 -3.07
C ALA A 331 0.52 5.34 -2.33
N ILE A 332 -0.03 4.26 -2.87
CA ILE A 332 -1.10 3.51 -2.22
C ILE A 332 -0.60 2.80 -0.97
N SER A 333 0.62 2.24 -1.01
CA SER A 333 1.22 1.60 0.16
C SER A 333 1.38 2.60 1.30
N VAL A 334 1.88 3.81 1.02
CA VAL A 334 1.95 4.90 2.01
C VAL A 334 0.56 5.25 2.55
N LEU A 335 -0.44 5.39 1.68
CA LEU A 335 -1.81 5.73 2.10
C LEU A 335 -2.42 4.66 3.00
N VAL A 336 -2.22 3.37 2.70
CA VAL A 336 -2.70 2.26 3.54
C VAL A 336 -2.09 2.32 4.92
N GLU A 337 -0.77 2.50 5.02
CA GLU A 337 -0.07 2.63 6.30
C GLU A 337 -0.50 3.87 7.09
N LEU A 338 -0.80 4.98 6.40
CA LEU A 338 -1.37 6.17 7.03
C LEU A 338 -2.80 5.93 7.54
N CYS A 339 -3.63 5.18 6.81
CA CYS A 339 -4.99 4.88 7.25
C CYS A 339 -5.04 3.90 8.44
N ASP A 340 -3.95 3.18 8.73
CA ASP A 340 -3.82 2.32 9.91
C ASP A 340 -3.62 3.15 11.20
N CYS A 341 -3.12 4.37 11.09
CA CYS A 341 -3.00 5.30 12.21
C CYS A 341 -4.28 6.19 12.34
N PRO A 342 -4.95 6.25 13.50
CA PRO A 342 -6.21 6.99 13.65
C PRO A 342 -6.13 8.48 13.30
N LEU A 343 -5.01 9.14 13.63
CA LEU A 343 -4.80 10.57 13.38
C LEU A 343 -4.76 10.88 11.88
N SER A 344 -3.93 10.16 11.13
CA SER A 344 -3.87 10.33 9.67
C SER A 344 -5.10 9.78 8.97
N CYS A 345 -5.72 8.71 9.47
CA CYS A 345 -6.95 8.19 8.89
C CYS A 345 -8.08 9.22 8.91
N ALA A 346 -8.24 9.96 10.02
CA ALA A 346 -9.19 11.07 10.09
C ALA A 346 -8.90 12.15 9.03
N ALA A 347 -7.63 12.49 8.83
CA ALA A 347 -7.22 13.48 7.81
C ALA A 347 -7.41 12.96 6.37
N VAL A 348 -7.15 11.68 6.10
CA VAL A 348 -7.41 11.06 4.79
C VAL A 348 -8.92 11.00 4.53
N CYS A 349 -9.72 10.58 5.53
CA CYS A 349 -11.19 10.60 5.47
C CYS A 349 -11.77 11.99 5.20
N ALA A 350 -11.17 13.04 5.79
CA ALA A 350 -11.59 14.42 5.57
C ALA A 350 -11.27 14.94 4.16
N HIS A 351 -10.34 14.29 3.44
CA HIS A 351 -9.97 14.73 2.10
C HIS A 351 -10.98 14.19 1.05
N PRO A 352 -11.74 15.07 0.36
CA PRO A 352 -12.87 14.65 -0.48
C PRO A 352 -12.46 13.76 -1.66
N ALA A 353 -11.23 13.92 -2.16
CA ALA A 353 -10.71 13.09 -3.26
C ALA A 353 -10.17 11.71 -2.82
N ALA A 354 -9.98 11.45 -1.51
CA ALA A 354 -9.24 10.27 -1.07
C ALA A 354 -9.91 8.96 -1.52
N LEU A 355 -11.19 8.85 -1.20
CA LEU A 355 -11.98 7.68 -1.54
C LEU A 355 -12.16 7.52 -3.05
N ALA A 356 -12.34 8.63 -3.78
CA ALA A 356 -12.46 8.63 -5.23
C ALA A 356 -11.16 8.18 -5.92
N SER A 357 -10.00 8.65 -5.45
CA SER A 357 -8.69 8.25 -5.98
C SER A 357 -8.38 6.77 -5.70
N LEU A 358 -8.69 6.26 -4.50
CA LEU A 358 -8.53 4.84 -4.18
C LEU A 358 -9.45 3.96 -5.01
N ALA A 359 -10.74 4.33 -5.14
CA ALA A 359 -11.68 3.60 -5.98
C ALA A 359 -11.29 3.64 -7.47
N GLY A 360 -10.75 4.77 -7.94
CA GLY A 360 -10.20 4.92 -9.29
C GLY A 360 -8.97 4.04 -9.52
N ALA A 361 -8.02 4.01 -8.58
CA ALA A 361 -6.84 3.14 -8.64
C ALA A 361 -7.23 1.66 -8.65
N MET A 362 -8.18 1.27 -7.79
CA MET A 362 -8.71 -0.10 -7.73
C MET A 362 -9.34 -0.52 -9.06
N ARG A 363 -10.19 0.34 -9.64
CA ARG A 363 -10.83 0.09 -10.95
C ARG A 363 -9.80 -0.01 -12.09
N ALA A 364 -8.84 0.92 -12.13
CA ALA A 364 -7.81 0.95 -13.16
C ALA A 364 -6.92 -0.31 -13.09
N ALA A 365 -6.56 -0.73 -11.88
CA ALA A 365 -5.81 -1.95 -11.64
C ALA A 365 -6.59 -3.19 -12.11
N GLY A 366 -7.87 -3.30 -11.73
CA GLY A 366 -8.74 -4.41 -12.16
C GLY A 366 -8.87 -4.54 -13.68
N ALA A 367 -9.04 -3.41 -14.37
CA ALA A 367 -9.07 -3.39 -15.84
C ALA A 367 -7.73 -3.83 -16.47
N ALA A 368 -6.60 -3.46 -15.87
CA ALA A 368 -5.27 -3.80 -16.36
C ALA A 368 -4.89 -5.27 -16.14
N VAL A 369 -5.39 -5.92 -15.08
CA VAL A 369 -5.10 -7.34 -14.79
C VAL A 369 -5.49 -8.26 -15.95
N GLY A 370 -6.60 -7.99 -16.65
CA GLY A 370 -7.05 -8.81 -17.78
C GLY A 370 -6.21 -8.62 -19.06
N ALA A 371 -5.51 -7.50 -19.19
CA ALA A 371 -4.69 -7.17 -20.36
C ALA A 371 -3.20 -7.48 -20.15
N ALA A 372 -2.74 -7.54 -18.89
CA ALA A 372 -1.35 -7.72 -18.53
C ALA A 372 -0.95 -9.20 -18.47
N GLY A 373 0.29 -9.51 -18.86
CA GLY A 373 0.88 -10.84 -18.71
C GLY A 373 1.79 -10.95 -17.47
N GLY A 374 1.91 -12.15 -16.91
CA GLY A 374 2.97 -12.50 -15.94
C GLY A 374 3.10 -11.55 -14.74
N ASP A 375 4.27 -10.91 -14.63
CA ASP A 375 4.64 -10.05 -13.49
C ASP A 375 3.84 -8.76 -13.41
N GLU A 376 3.44 -8.19 -14.55
CA GLU A 376 2.64 -6.97 -14.59
C GLU A 376 1.25 -7.21 -13.99
N ALA A 377 0.61 -8.33 -14.35
CA ALA A 377 -0.68 -8.72 -13.79
C ALA A 377 -0.61 -8.89 -12.26
N ARG A 378 0.49 -9.46 -11.74
CA ARG A 378 0.75 -9.56 -10.29
C ARG A 378 0.90 -8.19 -9.65
N GLY A 379 1.59 -7.27 -10.32
CA GLY A 379 1.67 -5.87 -9.91
C GLY A 379 0.29 -5.24 -9.78
N PHE A 380 -0.52 -5.27 -10.84
CA PHE A 380 -1.86 -4.67 -10.82
C PHE A 380 -2.77 -5.31 -9.76
N ALA A 381 -2.70 -6.62 -9.58
CA ALA A 381 -3.42 -7.30 -8.50
C ALA A 381 -3.00 -6.78 -7.11
N SER A 382 -1.69 -6.59 -6.88
CA SER A 382 -1.17 -5.97 -5.64
C SER A 382 -1.72 -4.55 -5.44
N LEU A 383 -1.71 -3.73 -6.49
CA LEU A 383 -2.24 -2.36 -6.44
C LEU A 383 -3.74 -2.34 -6.08
N ALA A 384 -4.54 -3.21 -6.67
CA ALA A 384 -5.96 -3.33 -6.35
C ALA A 384 -6.20 -3.77 -4.90
N ASN A 385 -5.38 -4.71 -4.41
CA ASN A 385 -5.43 -5.20 -3.04
C ASN A 385 -5.13 -4.10 -2.03
N ASP A 386 -4.07 -3.33 -2.27
CA ASP A 386 -3.69 -2.23 -1.39
C ASP A 386 -4.74 -1.09 -1.44
N ALA A 387 -5.34 -0.84 -2.61
CA ALA A 387 -6.46 0.11 -2.73
C ALA A 387 -7.66 -0.30 -1.87
N LEU A 388 -8.03 -1.58 -1.94
CA LEU A 388 -9.14 -2.14 -1.19
C LEU A 388 -8.89 -2.12 0.32
N LEU A 389 -7.65 -2.39 0.75
CA LEU A 389 -7.23 -2.23 2.15
C LEU A 389 -7.36 -0.78 2.63
N GLY A 390 -6.94 0.18 1.80
CA GLY A 390 -7.11 1.60 2.09
C GLY A 390 -8.59 1.98 2.25
N ILE A 391 -9.44 1.53 1.33
CA ILE A 391 -10.90 1.74 1.40
C ILE A 391 -11.48 1.15 2.69
N ARG A 392 -11.12 -0.10 3.04
CA ARG A 392 -11.56 -0.76 4.27
C ARG A 392 -11.24 0.10 5.51
N LEU A 393 -10.02 0.59 5.61
CA LEU A 393 -9.58 1.40 6.76
C LEU A 393 -10.38 2.70 6.88
N LEU A 394 -10.70 3.35 5.75
CA LEU A 394 -11.55 4.55 5.73
C LEU A 394 -13.00 4.23 6.14
N ILE A 395 -13.58 3.14 5.66
CA ILE A 395 -14.92 2.69 6.04
C ILE A 395 -15.00 2.39 7.54
N ALA A 396 -13.98 1.72 8.08
CA ALA A 396 -13.89 1.39 9.50
C ALA A 396 -13.82 2.64 10.39
N HIS A 397 -13.20 3.72 9.90
CA HIS A 397 -13.10 4.98 10.63
C HIS A 397 -14.30 5.91 10.44
N SER A 398 -15.02 5.82 9.32
CA SER A 398 -16.09 6.75 8.98
C SER A 398 -17.24 6.06 8.26
N ALA A 399 -18.41 6.02 8.91
CA ALA A 399 -19.65 5.56 8.28
C ALA A 399 -19.97 6.36 7.01
N ALA A 400 -19.72 7.67 7.02
CA ALA A 400 -19.89 8.52 5.85
C ALA A 400 -18.97 8.13 4.68
N ALA A 401 -17.75 7.65 4.97
CA ALA A 401 -16.88 7.08 3.94
C ALA A 401 -17.44 5.76 3.38
N GLY A 402 -18.04 4.92 4.24
CA GLY A 402 -18.83 3.75 3.81
C GLY A 402 -19.95 4.11 2.85
N ASP A 403 -20.79 5.09 3.21
CA ASP A 403 -21.91 5.53 2.39
C ASP A 403 -21.44 6.17 1.07
N ALA A 404 -20.38 6.98 1.10
CA ALA A 404 -19.80 7.59 -0.10
C ALA A 404 -19.19 6.53 -1.03
N PHE A 405 -18.48 5.54 -0.49
CA PHE A 405 -17.90 4.44 -1.27
C PHE A 405 -19.00 3.64 -1.94
N ALA A 406 -20.04 3.30 -1.19
CA ALA A 406 -21.18 2.58 -1.72
C ALA A 406 -21.93 3.41 -2.78
N ALA A 407 -22.10 4.71 -2.58
CA ALA A 407 -22.69 5.58 -3.59
C ALA A 407 -21.89 5.58 -4.91
N MET A 408 -20.56 5.58 -4.84
CA MET A 408 -19.68 5.46 -6.02
C MET A 408 -19.78 4.09 -6.68
N ALA A 409 -19.85 3.00 -5.91
CA ALA A 409 -19.99 1.65 -6.42
C ALA A 409 -21.35 1.42 -7.11
N LEU A 410 -22.42 2.04 -6.57
CA LEU A 410 -23.79 1.95 -7.08
C LEU A 410 -24.09 2.93 -8.22
N ALA A 411 -23.18 3.88 -8.51
CA ALA A 411 -23.32 4.77 -9.65
C ALA A 411 -23.16 3.98 -10.97
N PRO A 412 -23.72 4.43 -12.11
CA PRO A 412 -23.54 3.76 -13.41
C PRO A 412 -22.06 3.58 -13.80
N SER A 413 -21.21 4.56 -13.49
CA SER A 413 -19.75 4.48 -13.68
C SER A 413 -19.03 3.57 -12.68
N GLY A 414 -19.74 3.07 -11.66
CA GLY A 414 -19.23 2.27 -10.55
C GLY A 414 -19.09 0.79 -10.84
N SER A 415 -19.52 0.29 -12.01
CA SER A 415 -19.51 -1.15 -12.32
C SER A 415 -18.14 -1.80 -12.10
N GLY A 416 -17.06 -1.15 -12.55
CA GLY A 416 -15.72 -1.68 -12.38
C GLY A 416 -15.24 -1.76 -10.91
N ILE A 417 -15.88 -1.05 -9.97
CA ILE A 417 -15.64 -1.23 -8.53
C ILE A 417 -16.28 -2.54 -8.06
N LEU A 418 -17.53 -2.79 -8.45
CA LEU A 418 -18.26 -4.02 -8.09
C LEU A 418 -17.62 -5.25 -8.71
N ASP A 419 -17.23 -5.17 -9.99
CA ASP A 419 -16.58 -6.27 -10.70
C ASP A 419 -15.23 -6.63 -10.05
N GLU A 420 -14.50 -5.62 -9.58
CA GLU A 420 -13.24 -5.80 -8.87
C GLU A 420 -13.44 -6.39 -7.47
N VAL A 421 -14.42 -5.93 -6.68
CA VAL A 421 -14.77 -6.55 -5.39
C VAL A 421 -15.19 -8.00 -5.59
N ALA A 422 -16.03 -8.28 -6.59
CA ALA A 422 -16.44 -9.65 -6.95
C ALA A 422 -15.23 -10.52 -7.31
N ARG A 423 -14.28 -9.99 -8.10
CA ARG A 423 -13.05 -10.69 -8.47
C ARG A 423 -12.18 -11.00 -7.26
N GLN A 424 -12.00 -10.06 -6.34
CA GLN A 424 -11.23 -10.29 -5.11
C GLN A 424 -11.90 -11.35 -4.22
N LEU A 425 -13.23 -11.29 -4.09
CA LEU A 425 -14.02 -12.31 -3.41
C LEU A 425 -13.99 -13.66 -4.13
N ALA A 426 -13.76 -13.72 -5.43
CA ALA A 426 -13.65 -14.99 -6.18
C ALA A 426 -12.22 -15.52 -6.25
N THR A 427 -11.19 -14.72 -5.89
CA THR A 427 -9.79 -15.07 -6.12
C THR A 427 -9.39 -16.29 -5.27
N PRO A 428 -8.98 -17.41 -5.89
CA PRO A 428 -8.52 -18.59 -5.17
C PRO A 428 -7.17 -18.33 -4.49
N VAL A 429 -6.90 -19.03 -3.39
CA VAL A 429 -5.60 -19.00 -2.69
C VAL A 429 -4.57 -19.75 -3.55
N LEU A 430 -3.98 -19.06 -4.53
CA LEU A 430 -3.05 -19.66 -5.51
C LEU A 430 -1.58 -19.71 -5.05
N HIS A 431 -1.30 -19.64 -3.73
CA HIS A 431 0.10 -19.55 -3.29
C HIS A 431 0.68 -20.87 -2.75
N PRO A 432 1.76 -21.40 -3.39
CA PRO A 432 2.49 -22.59 -2.91
C PRO A 432 3.37 -22.33 -1.67
N HIS A 433 3.42 -21.09 -1.15
CA HIS A 433 4.12 -20.77 0.09
C HIS A 433 3.13 -20.50 1.23
N PRO A 434 2.97 -21.45 2.17
CA PRO A 434 1.80 -21.50 3.06
C PRO A 434 1.71 -20.41 4.13
N ARG A 435 2.78 -19.65 4.42
CA ARG A 435 2.78 -18.73 5.60
C ARG A 435 2.64 -17.25 5.27
N LEU A 436 3.48 -16.68 4.41
CA LEU A 436 3.46 -15.24 4.13
C LEU A 436 2.35 -14.82 3.17
N GLY A 437 2.01 -15.68 2.20
CA GLY A 437 0.93 -15.42 1.25
C GLY A 437 -0.46 -15.45 1.90
N ALA A 438 -0.66 -16.35 2.86
CA ALA A 438 -1.94 -16.53 3.56
C ALA A 438 -2.36 -15.26 4.31
N ARG A 439 -1.45 -14.64 5.08
CA ARG A 439 -1.75 -13.43 5.85
C ARG A 439 -2.18 -12.26 4.97
N ARG A 440 -1.48 -12.05 3.85
CA ARG A 440 -1.85 -10.97 2.92
C ARG A 440 -3.19 -11.26 2.23
N TYR A 441 -3.42 -12.51 1.83
CA TYR A 441 -4.69 -12.93 1.24
C TYR A 441 -5.87 -12.69 2.18
N LEU A 442 -5.77 -13.13 3.43
CA LEU A 442 -6.85 -12.98 4.43
C LEU A 442 -7.17 -11.50 4.69
N ARG A 443 -6.15 -10.64 4.76
CA ARG A 443 -6.37 -9.18 4.87
C ARG A 443 -7.14 -8.60 3.68
N VAL A 444 -6.80 -9.02 2.47
CA VAL A 444 -7.49 -8.58 1.24
C VAL A 444 -8.91 -9.12 1.21
N LEU A 445 -9.13 -10.37 1.60
CA LEU A 445 -10.45 -10.97 1.66
C LEU A 445 -11.33 -10.26 2.69
N TYR A 446 -10.81 -9.99 3.88
CA TYR A 446 -11.49 -9.20 4.89
C TYR A 446 -11.84 -7.79 4.39
N ALA A 447 -10.92 -7.14 3.66
CA ALA A 447 -11.17 -5.84 3.04
C ALA A 447 -12.29 -5.90 1.99
N ALA A 448 -12.31 -6.94 1.15
CA ALA A 448 -13.36 -7.18 0.17
C ALA A 448 -14.71 -7.43 0.83
N ALA A 449 -14.75 -8.24 1.89
CA ALA A 449 -15.96 -8.51 2.67
C ALA A 449 -16.51 -7.24 3.33
N THR A 450 -15.64 -6.42 3.93
CA THR A 450 -16.03 -5.13 4.54
C THR A 450 -16.57 -4.15 3.49
N ALA A 451 -15.93 -4.09 2.33
CA ALA A 451 -16.39 -3.26 1.21
C ALA A 451 -17.78 -3.71 0.72
N LEU A 452 -17.99 -5.02 0.58
CA LEU A 452 -19.28 -5.60 0.22
C LEU A 452 -20.36 -5.31 1.29
N ASP A 453 -20.05 -5.46 2.57
CA ASP A 453 -20.94 -5.13 3.68
C ASP A 453 -21.41 -3.66 3.60
N ALA A 454 -20.48 -2.72 3.43
CA ALA A 454 -20.81 -1.31 3.29
C ALA A 454 -21.68 -1.03 2.06
N ILE A 455 -21.34 -1.61 0.90
CA ILE A 455 -22.12 -1.50 -0.34
C ILE A 455 -23.54 -2.02 -0.14
N THR A 456 -23.71 -3.19 0.48
CA THR A 456 -25.04 -3.80 0.70
C THR A 456 -25.89 -3.02 1.70
N ARG A 457 -25.29 -2.47 2.78
CA ARG A 457 -25.99 -1.59 3.73
C ARG A 457 -26.53 -0.33 3.06
N ALA A 458 -25.68 0.39 2.33
CA ALA A 458 -26.09 1.62 1.66
C ALA A 458 -27.07 1.35 0.50
N ALA A 459 -26.93 0.24 -0.21
CA ALA A 459 -27.91 -0.17 -1.21
C ALA A 459 -29.28 -0.47 -0.59
N ARG A 460 -29.32 -1.14 0.58
CA ARG A 460 -30.56 -1.37 1.34
C ARG A 460 -31.18 -0.05 1.80
N GLY A 461 -30.39 0.84 2.41
CA GLY A 461 -30.87 2.14 2.87
C GLY A 461 -31.38 3.05 1.75
N GLY A 462 -30.82 2.92 0.54
CA GLY A 462 -31.21 3.71 -0.63
C GLY A 462 -32.20 3.03 -1.58
N GLY A 463 -32.77 1.87 -1.25
CA GLY A 463 -33.68 1.15 -2.16
C GLY A 463 -33.04 0.71 -3.48
N ARG A 464 -31.72 0.51 -3.50
CA ARG A 464 -30.93 0.10 -4.70
C ARG A 464 -30.44 -1.34 -4.61
N LEU A 465 -30.95 -2.11 -3.66
CA LEU A 465 -30.47 -3.47 -3.40
C LEU A 465 -30.72 -4.40 -4.61
N ALA A 466 -31.83 -4.21 -5.34
CA ALA A 466 -32.11 -4.93 -6.58
C ALA A 466 -30.98 -4.79 -7.64
N ALA A 467 -30.35 -3.61 -7.74
CA ALA A 467 -29.26 -3.38 -8.69
C ALA A 467 -27.98 -4.16 -8.33
N LEU A 468 -27.74 -4.43 -7.06
CA LEU A 468 -26.65 -5.31 -6.62
C LEU A 468 -27.00 -6.78 -6.82
N ARG A 469 -28.24 -7.16 -6.53
CA ARG A 469 -28.66 -8.56 -6.55
C ARG A 469 -28.67 -9.15 -7.97
N THR A 470 -28.80 -8.32 -9.01
CA THR A 470 -28.62 -8.74 -10.41
C THR A 470 -27.15 -8.98 -10.80
N ARG A 471 -26.18 -8.52 -9.99
CA ARG A 471 -24.74 -8.74 -10.21
C ARG A 471 -24.31 -10.12 -9.71
N ARG A 472 -24.65 -11.16 -10.47
CA ARG A 472 -24.34 -12.57 -10.17
C ARG A 472 -22.90 -12.84 -9.69
N PRO A 473 -21.84 -12.25 -10.30
CA PRO A 473 -20.47 -12.50 -9.85
C PRO A 473 -20.20 -12.08 -8.41
N LEU A 474 -20.88 -11.04 -7.91
CA LEU A 474 -20.68 -10.52 -6.57
C LEU A 474 -21.23 -11.49 -5.51
N VAL A 475 -22.46 -12.00 -5.74
CA VAL A 475 -23.11 -12.97 -4.85
C VAL A 475 -22.34 -14.29 -4.84
N ARG A 476 -21.97 -14.81 -6.01
CA ARG A 476 -21.19 -16.06 -6.10
C ARG A 476 -19.80 -15.92 -5.49
N GLY A 477 -19.11 -14.80 -5.76
CA GLY A 477 -17.81 -14.51 -5.16
C GLY A 477 -17.88 -14.49 -3.63
N ALA A 478 -18.89 -13.82 -3.05
CA ALA A 478 -19.08 -13.79 -1.60
C ALA A 478 -19.33 -15.19 -1.01
N ALA A 479 -20.16 -16.01 -1.65
CA ALA A 479 -20.42 -17.38 -1.20
C ALA A 479 -19.16 -18.26 -1.28
N GLN A 480 -18.41 -18.18 -2.38
CA GLN A 480 -17.15 -18.90 -2.54
C GLN A 480 -16.09 -18.45 -1.53
N ALA A 481 -16.02 -17.15 -1.23
CA ALA A 481 -15.16 -16.64 -0.16
C ALA A 481 -15.51 -17.22 1.20
N LEU A 482 -16.81 -17.32 1.52
CA LEU A 482 -17.27 -17.91 2.78
C LEU A 482 -16.86 -19.38 2.91
N VAL A 483 -16.95 -20.16 1.83
CA VAL A 483 -16.46 -21.55 1.81
C VAL A 483 -14.99 -21.63 2.16
N ARG A 484 -14.16 -20.79 1.53
CA ARG A 484 -12.71 -20.81 1.79
C ARG A 484 -12.37 -20.43 3.23
N VAL A 485 -13.06 -19.42 3.77
CA VAL A 485 -12.93 -19.03 5.19
C VAL A 485 -13.34 -20.19 6.11
N ALA A 486 -14.43 -20.89 5.77
CA ALA A 486 -14.88 -22.05 6.53
C ALA A 486 -13.94 -23.27 6.43
N ASP A 487 -13.29 -23.47 5.29
CA ASP A 487 -12.30 -24.52 5.10
C ASP A 487 -10.99 -24.24 5.85
N ASP A 488 -10.61 -22.97 6.00
CA ASP A 488 -9.45 -22.59 6.81
C ASP A 488 -9.70 -22.91 8.30
N PHE A 489 -10.91 -22.67 8.84
CA PHE A 489 -11.25 -23.12 10.21
C PHE A 489 -11.09 -24.64 10.39
N ARG A 490 -11.41 -25.45 9.38
CA ARG A 490 -11.29 -26.92 9.45
C ARG A 490 -9.85 -27.38 9.57
N ARG A 491 -8.91 -26.66 8.96
CA ARG A 491 -7.48 -27.03 8.98
C ARG A 491 -6.86 -26.83 10.37
N ASP A 492 -7.43 -25.92 11.16
CA ASP A 492 -6.92 -25.54 12.47
C ASP A 492 -7.53 -26.36 13.63
N GLU A 493 -8.53 -27.21 13.37
CA GLU A 493 -9.11 -28.15 14.37
C GLU A 493 -8.12 -29.20 14.89
N HIS A 494 -6.87 -29.20 14.46
CA HIS A 494 -5.77 -29.86 15.17
C HIS A 494 -5.01 -28.81 16.00
N PRO A 495 -5.51 -28.44 17.19
CA PRO A 495 -4.82 -27.49 18.05
C PRO A 495 -3.46 -28.08 18.39
N ARG A 496 -2.40 -27.55 17.77
CA ARG A 496 -1.03 -27.84 18.16
C ARG A 496 -0.77 -27.13 19.49
N GLY A 497 -1.28 -27.71 20.57
CA GLY A 497 -0.93 -27.43 21.96
C GLY A 497 -1.26 -26.02 22.45
N GLY A 498 -2.51 -25.80 22.90
CA GLY A 498 -2.91 -24.85 23.96
C GLY A 498 -2.39 -23.39 23.92
N GLY A 499 -1.83 -22.94 22.80
CA GLY A 499 -1.36 -21.57 22.64
C GLY A 499 -2.54 -20.62 22.39
N PRO A 500 -2.41 -19.34 22.77
CA PRO A 500 -3.39 -18.33 22.39
C PRO A 500 -3.51 -18.28 20.85
N PRO A 501 -4.73 -18.01 20.33
CA PRO A 501 -4.96 -17.91 18.90
C PRO A 501 -3.97 -16.91 18.28
N GLU A 502 -3.28 -17.31 17.22
CA GLU A 502 -2.39 -16.38 16.52
C GLU A 502 -3.23 -15.24 15.92
N GLN A 503 -2.70 -14.00 15.83
CA GLN A 503 -3.37 -12.82 15.23
C GLN A 503 -3.98 -13.05 13.84
N ASN A 504 -3.66 -14.16 13.18
CA ASN A 504 -4.26 -14.54 11.90
C ASN A 504 -5.72 -14.96 12.05
N GLU A 505 -6.13 -15.53 13.19
CA GLU A 505 -7.49 -16.03 13.43
C GLU A 505 -8.52 -14.90 13.48
N ASP A 506 -8.16 -13.74 14.05
CA ASP A 506 -9.03 -12.56 14.15
C ASP A 506 -9.52 -12.09 12.77
N TRP A 507 -8.63 -12.04 11.76
CA TRP A 507 -9.04 -11.60 10.41
C TRP A 507 -9.92 -12.61 9.69
N VAL A 508 -9.76 -13.90 9.97
CA VAL A 508 -10.59 -14.96 9.38
C VAL A 508 -12.01 -14.85 9.94
N LEU A 509 -12.13 -14.67 11.25
CA LEU A 509 -13.40 -14.45 11.94
C LEU A 509 -14.09 -13.16 11.48
N ASP A 510 -13.35 -12.05 11.46
CA ASP A 510 -13.89 -10.77 10.98
C ASP A 510 -14.35 -10.85 9.52
N ALA A 511 -13.59 -11.55 8.66
CA ALA A 511 -13.99 -11.80 7.27
C ALA A 511 -15.27 -12.65 7.20
N ALA A 512 -15.36 -13.71 8.00
CA ALA A 512 -16.53 -14.57 8.07
C ALA A 512 -17.78 -13.77 8.48
N GLU A 513 -17.67 -12.96 9.53
CA GLU A 513 -18.76 -12.12 10.04
C GLU A 513 -19.24 -11.13 8.98
N MET A 514 -18.32 -10.44 8.30
CA MET A 514 -18.67 -9.49 7.24
C MET A 514 -19.30 -10.17 6.02
N LEU A 515 -18.82 -11.36 5.63
CA LEU A 515 -19.38 -12.13 4.52
C LEU A 515 -20.80 -12.62 4.84
N LEU A 516 -21.02 -13.17 6.03
CA LEU A 516 -22.34 -13.61 6.49
C LEU A 516 -23.31 -12.42 6.53
N ALA A 517 -22.90 -11.29 7.12
CA ALA A 517 -23.74 -10.09 7.17
C ALA A 517 -24.11 -9.56 5.77
N ALA A 518 -23.16 -9.56 4.83
CA ALA A 518 -23.41 -9.16 3.45
C ALA A 518 -24.36 -10.11 2.71
N LEU A 519 -24.15 -11.42 2.84
CA LEU A 519 -24.99 -12.46 2.22
C LEU A 519 -26.41 -12.45 2.80
N ASP A 520 -26.58 -12.24 4.10
CA ASP A 520 -27.90 -12.14 4.72
C ASP A 520 -28.68 -10.98 4.11
N ARG A 521 -28.06 -9.80 3.97
CA ARG A 521 -28.73 -8.64 3.32
C ARG A 521 -29.02 -8.89 1.84
N LEU A 522 -28.09 -9.51 1.11
CA LEU A 522 -28.29 -9.83 -0.31
C LEU A 522 -29.43 -10.84 -0.53
N THR A 523 -29.67 -11.75 0.41
CA THR A 523 -30.71 -12.80 0.34
C THR A 523 -31.99 -12.47 1.11
N ASP A 524 -32.04 -11.33 1.81
CA ASP A 524 -33.20 -10.93 2.62
C ASP A 524 -34.46 -10.70 1.76
N ALA A 525 -35.40 -11.64 1.83
CA ALA A 525 -36.66 -11.62 1.09
C ALA A 525 -37.58 -10.47 1.50
N THR A 526 -37.36 -9.85 2.68
CA THR A 526 -38.19 -8.73 3.16
C THR A 526 -37.94 -7.41 2.42
N ALA A 527 -36.91 -7.36 1.56
CA ALA A 527 -36.70 -6.22 0.67
C ALA A 527 -37.49 -6.45 -0.63
N ASP A 528 -38.71 -5.90 -0.67
CA ASP A 528 -39.85 -6.07 -1.61
C ASP A 528 -39.61 -5.95 -3.15
N ASP A 529 -38.37 -6.02 -3.65
CA ASP A 529 -38.06 -5.62 -5.03
C ASP A 529 -37.70 -6.78 -5.99
N GLY A 530 -38.05 -8.04 -5.68
CA GLY A 530 -37.71 -9.22 -6.52
C GLY A 530 -36.20 -9.51 -6.65
N GLY A 531 -35.34 -8.63 -6.13
CA GLY A 531 -33.90 -8.83 -6.17
C GLY A 531 -33.46 -10.05 -5.35
N ALA A 532 -34.14 -10.36 -4.23
CA ALA A 532 -33.74 -11.51 -3.39
C ALA A 532 -33.76 -12.80 -4.22
N ASP A 533 -34.78 -12.97 -5.06
CA ASP A 533 -34.87 -14.09 -6.02
C ASP A 533 -33.74 -14.10 -7.04
N ALA A 534 -33.24 -12.93 -7.47
CA ALA A 534 -32.08 -12.85 -8.37
C ALA A 534 -30.78 -13.27 -7.67
N ALA A 535 -30.57 -12.87 -6.41
CA ALA A 535 -29.40 -13.29 -5.63
C ALA A 535 -29.46 -14.80 -5.33
N LEU A 536 -30.62 -15.29 -4.88
CA LEU A 536 -30.89 -16.71 -4.66
C LEU A 536 -30.76 -17.51 -5.97
N GLY A 537 -31.22 -16.96 -7.09
CA GLY A 537 -31.05 -17.53 -8.42
C GLY A 537 -29.58 -17.64 -8.83
N ALA A 538 -28.76 -16.63 -8.56
CA ALA A 538 -27.32 -16.67 -8.82
C ALA A 538 -26.61 -17.77 -8.02
N LEU A 539 -27.06 -18.04 -6.79
CA LEU A 539 -26.57 -19.13 -5.94
C LEU A 539 -27.03 -20.48 -6.47
N ARG A 540 -28.31 -20.62 -6.83
CA ARG A 540 -28.90 -21.82 -7.44
C ARG A 540 -28.14 -22.28 -8.69
N GLU A 541 -27.71 -21.36 -9.53
CA GLU A 541 -26.94 -21.68 -10.74
C GLU A 541 -25.56 -22.30 -10.46
N SER A 542 -25.10 -22.32 -9.20
CA SER A 542 -23.87 -23.02 -8.80
C SER A 542 -24.08 -24.53 -8.61
N GLY A 543 -25.32 -25.01 -8.62
CA GLY A 543 -25.69 -26.42 -8.44
C GLY A 543 -25.92 -26.81 -6.96
N PRO A 544 -26.57 -27.96 -6.71
CA PRO A 544 -26.95 -28.39 -5.36
C PRO A 544 -25.75 -28.71 -4.46
N GLU A 545 -24.67 -29.27 -5.01
CA GLU A 545 -23.44 -29.54 -4.26
C GLU A 545 -22.78 -28.25 -3.74
N ALA A 546 -22.78 -27.19 -4.56
CA ALA A 546 -22.26 -25.89 -4.15
C ALA A 546 -23.15 -25.25 -3.09
N LEU A 547 -24.48 -25.34 -3.22
CA LEU A 547 -25.41 -24.86 -2.19
C LEU A 547 -25.19 -25.55 -0.86
N GLN A 548 -25.06 -26.89 -0.84
CA GLN A 548 -24.74 -27.63 0.38
C GLN A 548 -23.42 -27.15 0.99
N THR A 549 -22.39 -26.95 0.14
CA THR A 549 -21.09 -26.44 0.59
C THR A 549 -21.21 -25.04 1.19
N PHE A 550 -22.09 -24.18 0.65
CA PHE A 550 -22.36 -22.85 1.20
C PHE A 550 -23.10 -22.92 2.55
N THR A 551 -24.11 -23.78 2.68
CA THR A 551 -24.83 -24.02 3.94
C THR A 551 -23.86 -24.48 5.02
N ASP A 552 -23.09 -25.52 4.72
CA ASP A 552 -22.08 -26.11 5.59
C ASP A 552 -21.03 -25.07 6.03
N ALA A 553 -20.58 -24.23 5.09
CA ALA A 553 -19.63 -23.16 5.38
C ALA A 553 -20.23 -22.09 6.28
N ALA A 554 -21.48 -21.69 6.05
CA ALA A 554 -22.17 -20.70 6.87
C ALA A 554 -22.35 -21.20 8.31
N VAL A 555 -22.77 -22.46 8.48
CA VAL A 555 -22.92 -23.10 9.80
C VAL A 555 -21.58 -23.19 10.52
N ARG A 556 -20.51 -23.61 9.83
CA ARG A 556 -19.15 -23.67 10.42
C ARG A 556 -18.64 -22.31 10.85
N ALA A 557 -18.73 -21.31 9.98
CA ALA A 557 -18.35 -19.94 10.29
C ALA A 557 -19.13 -19.39 11.50
N ALA A 558 -20.43 -19.69 11.59
CA ALA A 558 -21.26 -19.35 12.75
C ALA A 558 -20.77 -20.02 14.03
N GLY A 559 -20.49 -21.33 13.96
CA GLY A 559 -19.97 -22.10 15.08
C GLY A 559 -18.65 -21.54 15.60
N ALA A 560 -17.71 -21.21 14.71
CA ALA A 560 -16.43 -20.59 15.05
C ALA A 560 -16.62 -19.23 15.74
N LEU A 561 -17.49 -18.37 15.20
CA LEU A 561 -17.81 -17.07 15.81
C LEU A 561 -18.43 -17.21 17.20
N LEU A 562 -19.32 -18.19 17.41
CA LEU A 562 -19.94 -18.46 18.71
C LEU A 562 -18.95 -19.04 19.72
N ALA A 563 -18.03 -19.90 19.28
CA ALA A 563 -17.00 -20.49 20.12
C ALA A 563 -16.06 -19.41 20.68
N VAL A 564 -15.55 -18.53 19.81
CA VAL A 564 -14.65 -17.41 20.21
C VAL A 564 -15.35 -16.45 21.16
N ARG A 565 -16.65 -16.20 20.94
CA ARG A 565 -17.48 -15.36 21.82
C ARG A 565 -17.66 -15.91 23.23
N SER A 566 -17.59 -17.22 23.39
CA SER A 566 -17.87 -17.89 24.66
C SER A 566 -16.68 -17.92 25.62
N ASP A 567 -15.47 -17.62 25.15
CA ASP A 567 -14.23 -17.88 25.91
C ASP A 567 -13.83 -16.78 26.92
N GLY A 568 -14.70 -15.80 27.20
CA GLY A 568 -14.60 -14.90 28.36
C GLY A 568 -13.31 -14.08 28.50
N GLY A 569 -12.49 -13.95 27.46
CA GLY A 569 -11.21 -13.25 27.51
C GLY A 569 -11.35 -11.77 27.89
N PRO A 570 -10.27 -11.08 28.32
CA PRO A 570 -10.32 -9.68 28.78
C PRO A 570 -10.75 -8.63 27.73
N GLY A 571 -10.98 -9.03 26.47
CA GLY A 571 -11.65 -8.22 25.43
C GLY A 571 -13.17 -8.44 25.34
N ALA A 572 -13.71 -9.43 26.06
CA ALA A 572 -15.10 -9.86 25.99
C ALA A 572 -16.06 -8.76 26.45
N GLU A 573 -15.72 -7.90 27.42
CA GLU A 573 -16.65 -6.82 27.86
C GLU A 573 -16.85 -5.71 26.81
N ALA A 574 -15.78 -5.32 26.09
CA ALA A 574 -15.88 -4.30 25.04
C ALA A 574 -16.56 -4.86 23.78
N TYR A 575 -16.35 -6.16 23.52
CA TYR A 575 -17.03 -6.90 22.46
C TYR A 575 -18.50 -7.19 22.82
N GLU A 576 -18.81 -7.59 24.06
CA GLU A 576 -20.16 -7.73 24.63
C GLU A 576 -20.92 -6.40 24.57
N GLN A 577 -20.28 -5.26 24.83
CA GLN A 577 -20.94 -3.96 24.71
C GLN A 577 -21.32 -3.57 23.27
N ARG A 578 -20.57 -4.03 22.25
CA ARG A 578 -21.00 -3.96 20.84
C ARG A 578 -22.06 -5.00 20.52
N LEU A 579 -21.92 -6.23 21.05
CA LEU A 579 -22.87 -7.33 20.83
C LEU A 579 -24.26 -7.05 21.42
N LEU A 580 -24.34 -6.49 22.62
CA LEU A 580 -25.60 -6.12 23.29
C LEU A 580 -26.41 -5.07 22.50
N GLN A 581 -25.81 -4.42 21.49
CA GLN A 581 -26.51 -3.53 20.57
C GLN A 581 -27.04 -4.24 19.31
N ASP A 582 -26.50 -5.42 18.94
CA ASP A 582 -26.80 -6.19 17.72
C ASP A 582 -27.28 -7.65 17.99
N GLU A 583 -27.50 -8.01 19.25
CA GLU A 583 -27.65 -9.38 19.78
C GLU A 583 -28.73 -10.23 19.09
N ALA A 584 -29.88 -9.63 18.74
CA ALA A 584 -30.96 -10.35 18.05
C ALA A 584 -30.64 -10.63 16.57
N LEU A 585 -29.75 -9.84 15.96
CA LEU A 585 -29.38 -9.98 14.56
C LEU A 585 -28.17 -10.91 14.38
N ALA A 586 -27.17 -10.82 15.25
CA ALA A 586 -25.92 -11.55 15.09
C ALA A 586 -26.03 -13.06 15.42
N ALA A 587 -26.88 -13.45 16.37
CA ALA A 587 -27.08 -14.86 16.73
C ALA A 587 -28.00 -15.60 15.74
N ASP A 588 -28.97 -14.89 15.16
CA ASP A 588 -29.97 -15.45 14.26
C ASP A 588 -29.51 -15.46 12.79
N MET A 589 -28.66 -14.50 12.39
CA MET A 589 -28.26 -14.32 10.99
C MET A 589 -27.67 -15.57 10.32
N PRO A 590 -26.73 -16.32 10.93
CA PRO A 590 -26.20 -17.51 10.27
C PRO A 590 -27.22 -18.64 10.13
N LEU A 591 -28.10 -18.80 11.12
CA LEU A 591 -29.20 -19.77 11.07
C LEU A 591 -30.23 -19.39 9.98
N ARG A 592 -30.58 -18.11 9.87
CA ARG A 592 -31.44 -17.61 8.79
C ARG A 592 -30.85 -17.88 7.41
N LEU A 593 -29.55 -17.66 7.23
CA LEU A 593 -28.86 -17.96 5.98
C LEU A 593 -28.86 -19.46 5.68
N ALA A 594 -28.57 -20.30 6.67
CA ALA A 594 -28.60 -21.75 6.52
C ALA A 594 -30.01 -22.24 6.10
N MET A 595 -31.06 -21.80 6.81
CA MET A 595 -32.45 -22.13 6.47
C MET A 595 -32.81 -21.68 5.05
N ARG A 596 -32.41 -20.46 4.63
CA ARG A 596 -32.65 -20.00 3.25
C ARG A 596 -31.93 -20.87 2.22
N PHE A 597 -30.70 -21.30 2.48
CA PHE A 597 -29.98 -22.19 1.56
C PHE A 597 -30.63 -23.57 1.47
N GLU A 598 -31.08 -24.13 2.60
CA GLU A 598 -31.83 -25.39 2.63
C GLU A 598 -33.15 -25.27 1.85
N ASP A 599 -33.90 -24.19 2.04
CA ASP A 599 -35.12 -23.90 1.28
C ASP A 599 -34.83 -23.85 -0.23
N LEU A 600 -33.71 -23.24 -0.65
CA LEU A 600 -33.31 -23.22 -2.06
C LEU A 600 -32.98 -24.60 -2.60
N GLN A 601 -32.31 -25.43 -1.81
CA GLN A 601 -31.96 -26.80 -2.19
C GLN A 601 -33.21 -27.66 -2.36
N GLN A 602 -34.17 -27.56 -1.42
CA GLN A 602 -35.45 -28.24 -1.52
C GLN A 602 -36.24 -27.82 -2.75
N GLN A 603 -36.27 -26.52 -3.06
CA GLN A 603 -36.93 -26.01 -4.27
C GLN A 603 -36.27 -26.51 -5.56
N GLN A 604 -34.94 -26.63 -5.61
CA GLN A 604 -34.27 -27.23 -6.77
C GLN A 604 -34.60 -28.71 -6.94
N GLN A 605 -34.63 -29.46 -5.84
CA GLN A 605 -34.97 -30.87 -5.87
C GLN A 605 -36.42 -31.08 -6.36
N GLN A 606 -37.37 -30.28 -5.87
CA GLN A 606 -38.76 -30.30 -6.35
C GLN A 606 -38.87 -29.97 -7.84
N GLN A 607 -38.04 -29.05 -8.38
CA GLN A 607 -38.02 -28.75 -9.82
C GLN A 607 -37.47 -29.90 -10.66
N GLN A 608 -36.56 -30.71 -10.13
CA GLN A 608 -36.04 -31.91 -10.80
C GLN A 608 -37.02 -33.10 -10.71
N GLU A 609 -37.78 -33.19 -9.62
CA GLU A 609 -38.76 -34.26 -9.38
C GLU A 609 -40.09 -34.01 -10.08
N GLN A 610 -40.41 -32.77 -10.50
CA GLN A 610 -41.55 -32.54 -11.39
C GLN A 610 -41.28 -33.28 -12.71
N PRO A 611 -41.98 -34.40 -12.97
CA PRO A 611 -41.73 -35.16 -14.18
C PRO A 611 -42.01 -34.23 -15.36
N HIS A 612 -41.21 -34.31 -16.41
CA HIS A 612 -41.49 -33.74 -17.74
C HIS A 612 -42.75 -34.36 -18.41
N GLY A 613 -43.72 -34.78 -17.61
CA GLY A 613 -45.02 -35.26 -18.05
C GLY A 613 -45.74 -34.15 -18.80
N LEU A 614 -46.16 -34.48 -20.02
CA LEU A 614 -46.95 -33.69 -20.96
C LEU A 614 -46.20 -32.91 -22.07
N ALA A 615 -45.01 -33.35 -22.49
CA ALA A 615 -44.51 -33.06 -23.85
C ALA A 615 -44.78 -34.20 -24.86
N GLY A 616 -45.74 -35.09 -24.55
CA GLY A 616 -46.09 -36.25 -25.36
C GLY A 616 -47.59 -36.45 -25.51
N SER A 617 -48.33 -35.41 -25.91
CA SER A 617 -49.68 -35.59 -26.49
C SER A 617 -49.66 -35.16 -27.95
N THR A 618 -49.26 -36.12 -28.77
CA THR A 618 -49.34 -36.11 -30.22
C THR A 618 -50.82 -36.07 -30.62
N ILE A 619 -51.42 -34.89 -30.75
CA ILE A 619 -52.67 -34.76 -31.52
C ILE A 619 -52.28 -34.77 -32.99
N SER A 620 -52.28 -35.98 -33.54
CA SER A 620 -52.48 -36.24 -34.95
C SER A 620 -53.79 -35.60 -35.40
N ASN A 621 -53.73 -34.62 -36.30
CA ASN A 621 -54.78 -34.35 -37.28
C ASN A 621 -54.24 -33.59 -38.50
N GLY A 622 -54.05 -34.34 -39.59
CA GLY A 622 -54.74 -34.07 -40.86
C GLY A 622 -54.39 -32.82 -41.66
N CYS A 623 -53.57 -33.03 -42.70
CA CYS A 623 -53.70 -32.55 -44.09
C CYS A 623 -54.31 -31.17 -44.40
N GLY A 624 -53.49 -30.28 -44.96
CA GLY A 624 -53.92 -29.14 -45.78
C GLY A 624 -52.80 -28.63 -46.67
N ARG A 625 -52.94 -28.81 -47.98
CA ARG A 625 -51.92 -28.75 -49.03
C ARG A 625 -51.93 -27.36 -49.73
N ARG A 626 -50.74 -26.96 -50.22
CA ARG A 626 -50.44 -26.00 -51.33
C ARG A 626 -50.38 -24.50 -51.01
N GLY A 627 -49.29 -23.86 -51.45
CA GLY A 627 -49.30 -22.41 -51.69
C GLY A 627 -47.94 -21.70 -51.87
N ARG A 628 -47.24 -22.03 -52.95
CA ARG A 628 -46.25 -21.22 -53.72
C ARG A 628 -45.80 -19.81 -53.24
N ALA A 629 -44.49 -19.64 -53.39
CA ALA A 629 -43.78 -18.59 -54.15
C ALA A 629 -43.37 -17.27 -53.47
N ALA A 630 -42.04 -17.12 -53.42
CA ALA A 630 -41.24 -16.02 -53.98
C ALA A 630 -41.54 -14.57 -53.56
N GLY A 631 -40.50 -13.90 -53.10
CA GLY A 631 -40.23 -12.54 -53.52
C GLY A 631 -39.75 -11.57 -52.45
N ALA A 632 -38.55 -11.05 -52.70
CA ALA A 632 -38.10 -9.70 -52.35
C ALA A 632 -37.69 -9.41 -50.89
N ALA A 633 -36.36 -9.35 -50.72
CA ALA A 633 -35.71 -8.39 -49.84
C ALA A 633 -36.05 -6.95 -50.27
N PRO A 634 -35.97 -6.00 -49.33
CA PRO A 634 -35.14 -4.85 -49.65
C PRO A 634 -34.21 -4.40 -48.51
N SER A 635 -33.16 -3.78 -49.01
CA SER A 635 -32.05 -3.11 -48.35
C SER A 635 -32.50 -2.00 -47.39
N ALA A 636 -31.83 -1.90 -46.24
CA ALA A 636 -31.96 -0.79 -45.31
C ALA A 636 -30.75 0.15 -45.48
N ALA A 637 -31.02 1.37 -45.95
CA ALA A 637 -30.10 2.49 -45.91
C ALA A 637 -30.83 3.73 -45.37
N GLY A 638 -30.17 4.45 -44.47
CA GLY A 638 -30.22 5.91 -44.47
C GLY A 638 -31.26 6.63 -43.60
N ALA A 639 -30.78 7.06 -42.43
CA ALA A 639 -30.75 8.46 -42.00
C ALA A 639 -32.03 9.23 -41.60
N ALA A 640 -32.01 9.62 -40.32
CA ALA A 640 -32.03 11.00 -39.81
C ALA A 640 -33.37 11.72 -39.49
N ALA A 641 -33.29 12.36 -38.32
CA ALA A 641 -33.93 13.62 -37.88
C ALA A 641 -35.41 13.57 -37.47
N VAL A 642 -35.64 13.48 -36.15
CA VAL A 642 -36.80 14.10 -35.50
C VAL A 642 -36.33 14.89 -34.27
N SER A 643 -36.52 16.21 -34.38
CA SER A 643 -36.31 17.23 -33.35
C SER A 643 -37.40 17.11 -32.27
N GLY A 644 -36.97 16.85 -31.03
CA GLY A 644 -37.81 16.80 -29.83
C GLY A 644 -37.79 18.13 -29.08
N ARG A 645 -38.90 18.84 -29.20
CA ARG A 645 -39.22 20.16 -28.64
C ARG A 645 -39.31 20.13 -27.10
N GLU A 646 -38.42 20.84 -26.41
CA GLU A 646 -38.50 21.11 -24.96
C GLU A 646 -39.71 21.99 -24.63
N ARG A 647 -40.59 21.49 -23.75
CA ARG A 647 -41.64 22.28 -23.09
C ARG A 647 -41.04 22.92 -21.82
N ARG A 648 -40.92 24.25 -21.82
CA ARG A 648 -40.77 25.06 -20.61
C ARG A 648 -42.05 24.99 -19.79
N GLY A 649 -41.97 24.43 -18.59
CA GLY A 649 -42.98 24.57 -17.55
C GLY A 649 -42.57 25.68 -16.58
N THR A 650 -43.17 26.86 -16.73
CA THR A 650 -43.18 27.93 -15.74
C THR A 650 -44.24 27.64 -14.68
N GLY A 651 -43.85 27.47 -13.43
CA GLY A 651 -44.74 27.31 -12.29
C GLY A 651 -44.36 28.25 -11.16
N SER A 652 -44.94 29.45 -11.18
CA SER A 652 -45.01 30.39 -10.06
C SER A 652 -45.91 29.84 -8.96
N SER A 653 -45.56 30.04 -7.68
CA SER A 653 -46.54 30.09 -6.58
C SER A 653 -46.02 30.94 -5.41
N SER A 654 -46.79 32.00 -5.17
CA SER A 654 -46.90 32.91 -4.02
C SER A 654 -46.83 32.23 -2.65
N SER A 655 -46.09 32.76 -1.67
CA SER A 655 -46.44 33.84 -0.73
C SER A 655 -47.70 33.57 0.12
N GLY A 656 -47.49 33.42 1.43
CA GLY A 656 -48.52 33.32 2.46
C GLY A 656 -47.91 33.45 3.86
N SER A 657 -47.64 34.69 4.27
CA SER A 657 -47.21 35.05 5.61
C SER A 657 -48.42 35.21 6.53
N HIS A 658 -48.46 34.52 7.66
CA HIS A 658 -49.38 34.82 8.76
C HIS A 658 -48.60 35.14 10.03
N ALA A 659 -49.00 36.27 10.61
CA ALA A 659 -48.43 36.93 11.76
C ALA A 659 -48.86 36.32 13.11
N LEU A 660 -48.05 36.62 14.12
CA LEU A 660 -48.15 36.30 15.54
C LEU A 660 -49.46 36.76 16.20
N PRO A 661 -49.71 36.28 17.43
CA PRO A 661 -49.78 37.24 18.53
C PRO A 661 -48.89 36.87 19.72
N VAL A 662 -48.28 37.92 20.27
CA VAL A 662 -47.54 37.99 21.53
C VAL A 662 -48.50 38.53 22.60
N ILE A 663 -48.48 37.97 23.80
CA ILE A 663 -48.38 38.62 25.13
C ILE A 663 -48.75 37.57 26.21
N GLY A 664 -47.87 37.40 27.18
CA GLY A 664 -48.09 36.56 28.36
C GLY A 664 -46.86 36.54 29.25
N GLU A 665 -46.68 37.64 29.98
CA GLU A 665 -45.62 37.88 30.98
C GLU A 665 -45.50 36.72 31.98
N ARG A 666 -44.26 36.27 32.25
CA ARG A 666 -43.95 35.43 33.41
C ARG A 666 -42.81 36.03 34.22
N SER A 667 -43.20 36.53 35.38
CA SER A 667 -42.37 36.79 36.54
C SER A 667 -41.42 35.63 36.83
N GLY A 668 -40.16 35.96 37.04
CA GLY A 668 -39.15 35.04 37.53
C GLY A 668 -39.42 34.62 38.97
N GLN A 669 -39.17 33.35 39.26
CA GLN A 669 -38.87 32.82 40.59
C GLN A 669 -38.36 31.37 40.48
N GLY A 670 -37.11 31.15 40.93
CA GLY A 670 -36.67 29.89 41.56
C GLY A 670 -36.22 28.74 40.67
N LEU A 671 -34.94 28.75 40.26
CA LEU A 671 -34.20 27.54 39.83
C LEU A 671 -33.93 26.60 41.02
N GLY A 672 -35.00 26.02 41.59
CA GLY A 672 -34.91 24.88 42.49
C GLY A 672 -34.72 23.60 41.69
N ARG A 673 -33.49 23.10 41.56
CA ARG A 673 -33.20 21.72 41.11
C ARG A 673 -33.76 20.73 42.14
N ALA A 674 -35.07 20.46 42.07
CA ALA A 674 -35.78 19.57 43.00
C ALA A 674 -36.47 18.38 42.29
N GLY A 675 -36.05 18.02 41.09
CA GLY A 675 -36.62 16.89 40.35
C GLY A 675 -35.57 15.83 40.03
N GLY A 676 -35.48 14.76 40.81
CA GLY A 676 -34.64 13.64 40.36
C GLY A 676 -34.57 12.38 41.21
N ASP A 677 -34.82 12.40 42.51
CA ASP A 677 -34.45 11.25 43.36
C ASP A 677 -35.57 10.24 43.57
N ARG A 678 -36.49 10.15 42.61
CA ARG A 678 -37.54 9.14 42.59
C ARG A 678 -37.77 8.58 41.20
N CYS A 679 -38.25 7.33 41.16
CA CYS A 679 -38.68 6.67 39.94
C CYS A 679 -39.86 7.44 39.33
N ALA A 680 -39.75 7.83 38.06
CA ALA A 680 -40.79 8.58 37.36
C ALA A 680 -42.08 7.78 37.11
N ALA A 681 -42.05 6.46 37.30
CA ALA A 681 -43.23 5.60 37.14
C ALA A 681 -43.89 5.23 38.48
N CYS A 682 -43.11 4.74 39.45
CA CYS A 682 -43.64 4.21 40.70
C CYS A 682 -43.32 5.05 41.94
N GLY A 683 -42.60 6.17 41.79
CA GLY A 683 -42.29 7.08 42.89
C GLY A 683 -41.23 6.59 43.88
N LYS A 684 -40.73 5.36 43.77
CA LYS A 684 -39.69 4.81 44.67
C LYS A 684 -38.41 5.63 44.63
N THR A 685 -37.81 5.82 45.79
CA THR A 685 -36.57 6.58 46.02
C THR A 685 -35.41 5.61 46.30
N PRO A 686 -34.14 6.08 46.28
CA PRO A 686 -33.01 5.26 46.72
C PRO A 686 -33.13 4.77 48.17
N ALA A 687 -33.89 5.46 49.03
CA ALA A 687 -34.16 5.03 50.40
C ALA A 687 -34.95 3.72 50.48
N ASP A 688 -35.70 3.37 49.42
CA ASP A 688 -36.41 2.10 49.29
C ASP A 688 -35.48 0.95 48.83
N GLY A 689 -34.16 1.16 48.83
CA GLY A 689 -33.16 0.16 48.44
C GLY A 689 -33.10 -0.11 46.93
N VAL A 690 -33.78 0.67 46.09
CA VAL A 690 -33.81 0.47 44.64
C VAL A 690 -32.79 1.37 43.92
N ARG A 691 -31.99 0.76 43.04
CA ARG A 691 -31.04 1.50 42.20
C ARG A 691 -31.78 2.15 41.02
N LEU A 692 -31.84 3.48 41.02
CA LEU A 692 -32.48 4.26 39.96
C LEU A 692 -31.53 4.41 38.74
N ARG A 693 -32.02 4.06 37.55
CA ARG A 693 -31.33 4.20 36.27
C ARG A 693 -31.89 5.38 35.47
N LEU A 694 -31.02 6.19 34.87
CA LEU A 694 -31.42 7.30 34.01
C LEU A 694 -31.98 6.81 32.66
N CYS A 695 -32.94 7.54 32.09
CA CYS A 695 -33.36 7.32 30.71
C CYS A 695 -32.16 7.49 29.76
N ARG A 696 -31.88 6.48 28.93
CA ARG A 696 -30.73 6.51 28.00
C ARG A 696 -30.82 7.63 26.97
N GLY A 697 -32.03 8.03 26.60
CA GLY A 697 -32.28 9.06 25.60
C GLY A 697 -32.03 10.47 26.12
N CYS A 698 -32.85 10.92 27.07
CA CYS A 698 -32.82 12.31 27.55
C CYS A 698 -32.07 12.53 28.88
N ARG A 699 -31.61 11.47 29.55
CA ARG A 699 -30.86 11.48 30.83
C ARG A 699 -31.44 12.37 31.94
N SER A 700 -32.75 12.59 31.93
CA SER A 700 -33.40 13.59 32.80
C SER A 700 -34.53 13.04 33.66
N VAL A 701 -34.93 11.79 33.44
CA VAL A 701 -35.83 11.04 34.31
C VAL A 701 -35.15 9.75 34.75
N ARG A 702 -35.52 9.21 35.92
CA ARG A 702 -34.96 7.98 36.48
C ARG A 702 -36.04 6.92 36.67
N TYR A 703 -35.68 5.64 36.50
CA TYR A 703 -36.54 4.48 36.68
C TYR A 703 -35.85 3.42 37.52
N CYS A 704 -36.56 2.77 38.44
CA CYS A 704 -36.01 1.69 39.26
C CYS A 704 -35.86 0.36 38.51
N SER A 705 -36.57 0.19 37.38
CA SER A 705 -36.55 -1.04 36.58
C SER A 705 -36.94 -0.79 35.13
N LEU A 706 -36.66 -1.75 34.26
CA LEU A 706 -37.08 -1.71 32.85
C LEU A 706 -38.61 -1.71 32.71
N ALA A 707 -39.31 -2.41 33.59
CA ALA A 707 -40.77 -2.42 33.63
C ALA A 707 -41.35 -1.03 33.90
N CYS A 708 -40.81 -0.29 34.89
CA CYS A 708 -41.18 1.09 35.17
C CYS A 708 -40.88 2.04 33.99
N MET A 709 -39.77 1.81 33.27
CA MET A 709 -39.44 2.60 32.09
C MET A 709 -40.45 2.34 30.95
N ARG A 710 -40.80 1.07 30.69
CA ARG A 710 -41.79 0.69 29.67
C ARG A 710 -43.19 1.21 30.00
N SER A 711 -43.61 1.13 31.27
CA SER A 711 -44.93 1.62 31.69
C SER A 711 -45.07 3.13 31.56
N ALA A 712 -44.01 3.89 31.85
CA ALA A 712 -44.00 5.35 31.71
C ALA A 712 -43.63 5.83 30.30
N TRP A 713 -43.21 4.94 29.39
CA TRP A 713 -42.74 5.30 28.05
C TRP A 713 -43.78 6.05 27.19
N PRO A 714 -45.08 5.67 27.16
CA PRO A 714 -46.06 6.37 26.34
C PRO A 714 -46.16 7.88 26.65
N GLY A 715 -46.10 8.26 27.93
CA GLY A 715 -46.11 9.66 28.36
C GLY A 715 -44.74 10.35 28.28
N HIS A 716 -43.64 9.58 28.34
CA HIS A 716 -42.29 10.13 28.30
C HIS A 716 -41.74 10.37 26.88
N ARG A 717 -42.21 9.61 25.88
CA ARG A 717 -41.62 9.57 24.53
C ARG A 717 -41.45 10.95 23.90
N GLN A 718 -42.48 11.79 23.94
CA GLN A 718 -42.44 13.12 23.33
C GLN A 718 -41.42 14.02 24.04
N ALA A 719 -41.48 14.11 25.37
CA ALA A 719 -40.53 14.89 26.16
C ALA A 719 -39.08 14.39 26.01
N CYS A 720 -38.90 13.08 25.78
CA CYS A 720 -37.58 12.50 25.51
C CYS A 720 -37.01 13.01 24.18
N GLN A 721 -37.83 13.02 23.12
CA GLN A 721 -37.43 13.50 21.79
C GLN A 721 -37.13 15.00 21.79
N GLU A 722 -37.96 15.81 22.44
CA GLU A 722 -37.74 17.27 22.55
C GLU A 722 -36.40 17.58 23.26
N ARG A 723 -36.08 16.86 24.33
CA ARG A 723 -34.81 17.02 25.05
C ARG A 723 -33.61 16.56 24.24
N GLN A 724 -33.76 15.50 23.45
CA GLN A 724 -32.69 15.05 22.55
C GLN A 724 -32.42 16.07 21.44
N ALA A 725 -33.47 16.65 20.86
CA ALA A 725 -33.34 17.71 19.85
C ALA A 725 -32.71 18.99 20.42
N ALA A 726 -33.08 19.37 21.64
CA ALA A 726 -32.45 20.52 22.31
C ALA A 726 -30.97 20.27 22.62
N ALA A 727 -30.61 19.05 23.05
CA ALA A 727 -29.23 18.69 23.35
C ALA A 727 -28.36 18.64 22.09
N SER A 728 -28.88 18.15 20.96
CA SER A 728 -28.15 18.16 19.68
C SER A 728 -27.99 19.56 19.11
N ALA A 729 -28.99 20.44 19.27
CA ALA A 729 -28.89 21.85 18.88
C ALA A 729 -27.84 22.62 19.70
N ALA A 730 -27.72 22.32 21.00
CA ALA A 730 -26.72 22.94 21.87
C ALA A 730 -25.29 22.42 21.66
N ALA A 731 -25.13 21.21 21.11
CA ALA A 731 -23.82 20.59 20.87
C ALA A 731 -23.22 20.95 19.50
N ALA A 732 -23.97 21.63 18.62
CA ALA A 732 -23.42 22.14 17.36
C ALA A 732 -22.37 23.23 17.68
N PRO A 733 -21.11 23.09 17.22
CA PRO A 733 -20.09 24.09 17.48
C PRO A 733 -20.52 25.41 16.85
N GLN A 734 -20.65 26.45 17.67
CA GLN A 734 -20.83 27.81 17.18
C GLN A 734 -19.56 28.17 16.39
N THR A 735 -19.67 28.15 15.07
CA THR A 735 -18.63 28.66 14.17
C THR A 735 -18.54 30.16 14.39
N VAL A 736 -17.53 30.58 15.15
CA VAL A 736 -17.10 31.97 15.29
C VAL A 736 -16.11 32.30 14.18
#